data_AF-A0A927NJ71-F1
#
_entry.id   AF-A0A927NJ71-F1
#
_cell.length_a   1.000
_cell.length_b   1.000
_cell.length_c   1.000
_cell.angle_alpha   90.00
_cell.angle_beta   90.00
_cell.angle_gamma   90.00
#
_symmetry.space_group_name_H-M   'P 1'
#
loop_
_entity.id
_entity.type
_entity.pdbx_description
1 polymer ?
#
loop_
_entity_poly.entity_id
_entity_poly.type
_entity_poly.pdbx_seq_one_letter_code
_entity_poly.pdbx_strand_id
1 'polypeptide(L)'
;MEETKMKKGKTLASLICSVMLSLSLIVGATFALFTSESKVNIAVTSGKVAITASIDNMVAYSGVENEDLSVTYNKREDGSFVNGGTVDAQAGEITLDKIAPMDKVTFDVVVDNTSDIVTKYQTKITFDQNFAQNDADLFEALVIKVGSGCVKTATDATTNWYALQPGVDVVVPVSIELPKEVGNELQNKTIKLVCTVSAVQSNAYTADPVAPGETAKEFIEINSVQDLKDFRDAVNSDAQFQGKAAKNANVQLAANIDLANEAWTPIGPNADAANKFSGTFDGKGYKISNLKVEQGAAYHAAGLFGALNGTLKNLTIENATISSLSSGSATDNGTAVVAGSIYNKGTIENVHVINATVSGNRYVGGISGYTYGSVVNCSVTDVTITATPDNLSGSYDNGDKVGGIAGYFASENVYSVSGNTVTNLTLKGYRDLGAVVGCAAGAQFVKENVVNGATITGDQETGFYGAKDFNANAIVGRITKGTLDNSNTFSNVDIITGKQPSIINNDTQALRNAINAAQANDIIYVSGTFNVDYVITIDNKQISIVGMGATKFVKTGGSHLFNVANGSQVTFQNLTLDGAGLAREGIYVRNNATVTLVDCSIKNTGGLDICVDEASDATHGKNTTSTVNLINSDVEDVAICASPVTSVAATQDTFVNFNYDADTSVGYIEKQGINLKPENISINGNNQGGNGFYVDSADKMANLINKATKSLNVYLLNDVEGNVMVEQKEGVDVVIDGLGVEFDGSIEINGHSRGDGQEKLAITNVNFVSDSKVDFIHQNSADGGANSKRYPHNVTISNCSFTAINNAEVFAIRWRQGYNLTVENCTAKGLYSFMWATGGSGISIDGLKIEDGKNGISVGTSTPVTIANVVASVNGDYGYGIRFDAAGAYALTVENCDITASAPILMRKATGAATLTLVGNNVLTVANGNTYQIIVTGTDFDAGVAMGKPGTSYVINGGDGYSIFAPTATAAKDQSALNSAISSNQPEIAINSGTYAMPSMGGKNVSVSGTGKPEDTVLTVGGEVEGSGSKIVFENLTVKYATNSTYKGMVRTPDITYKDCIIEGQIFLYGDKVKFENCTFKTTDKDNYNVWTYGAANVEFVECTFESAGKSVLIYHESTGSNVTFTKCTFKASAPVDGKAAIEIDSSLCKNGATSNVVINQCTQEGFANGNVSGNPLWNEKKDAPNAKVTVDGNVVYQGANA
;
A
#
# COMPACT_ATOMS: atom_id res chain seq x y z
N MET A 1 47.31 -7.78 60.80
CA MET A 1 46.60 -6.52 61.08
C MET A 1 45.74 -6.27 59.86
N GLU A 2 44.50 -6.76 59.89
CA GLU A 2 43.30 -5.97 60.27
C GLU A 2 43.08 -4.82 59.28
N GLU A 3 42.23 -4.98 58.27
CA GLU A 3 40.75 -4.80 58.28
C GLU A 3 40.25 -3.33 58.35
N THR A 4 39.27 -3.08 57.48
CA THR A 4 38.05 -2.23 57.66
C THR A 4 38.01 -0.73 57.28
N LYS A 5 37.30 -0.50 56.14
CA LYS A 5 35.97 0.16 55.99
C LYS A 5 35.78 1.70 55.98
N MET A 6 35.10 2.09 54.88
CA MET A 6 33.86 2.90 54.77
C MET A 6 33.89 4.41 54.48
N LYS A 7 33.52 4.73 53.22
CA LYS A 7 32.28 5.42 52.76
C LYS A 7 31.84 6.74 53.46
N LYS A 8 31.85 7.85 52.69
CA LYS A 8 30.68 8.57 52.07
C LYS A 8 30.84 10.11 52.01
N GLY A 9 30.37 10.69 50.90
CA GLY A 9 29.74 12.03 50.81
C GLY A 9 30.51 13.05 49.95
N LYS A 10 30.25 13.17 48.64
CA LYS A 10 29.20 13.99 47.96
C LYS A 10 29.44 15.51 47.95
N THR A 11 29.53 16.04 46.71
CA THR A 11 29.14 17.39 46.22
C THR A 11 30.03 18.59 46.62
N LEU A 12 30.37 19.59 45.77
CA LEU A 12 29.76 20.10 44.54
C LEU A 12 30.71 21.14 43.86
N ALA A 13 30.79 21.05 42.53
CA ALA A 13 30.84 22.10 41.49
C ALA A 13 31.94 23.18 41.35
N SER A 14 32.27 23.30 40.05
CA SER A 14 32.67 24.47 39.26
C SER A 14 34.19 24.71 39.20
N LEU A 15 34.83 24.85 38.03
CA LEU A 15 34.33 25.41 36.76
C LEU A 15 35.27 25.03 35.57
N ILE A 16 34.72 24.35 34.54
CA ILE A 16 34.77 24.62 33.06
C ILE A 16 36.14 24.62 32.34
N CYS A 17 36.40 24.07 31.14
CA CYS A 17 35.72 23.29 30.08
C CYS A 17 36.90 22.77 29.21
N SER A 18 36.95 21.51 28.76
CA SER A 18 36.51 21.10 27.42
C SER A 18 36.88 19.62 27.18
N VAL A 19 36.07 18.95 26.36
CA VAL A 19 36.24 17.56 25.84
C VAL A 19 35.60 16.46 26.70
N MET A 20 34.28 16.49 26.82
CA MET A 20 33.46 15.29 26.70
C MET A 20 32.06 15.65 26.17
N LEU A 21 31.63 14.90 25.14
CA LEU A 21 30.28 14.80 24.56
C LEU A 21 29.68 16.04 23.85
N SER A 22 29.05 15.74 22.71
CA SER A 22 28.35 16.61 21.73
C SER A 22 29.24 17.46 20.81
N LEU A 23 29.57 16.88 19.65
CA LEU A 23 29.52 17.60 18.38
C LEU A 23 28.89 16.71 17.29
N SER A 24 27.71 16.19 17.59
CA SER A 24 26.63 16.26 16.61
C SER A 24 26.19 17.73 16.57
N LEU A 25 26.19 18.32 15.36
CA LEU A 25 25.73 19.67 14.98
C LEU A 25 26.61 20.88 15.34
N ILE A 26 27.50 21.22 14.39
CA ILE A 26 27.52 22.55 13.75
C ILE A 26 26.80 22.32 12.41
N VAL A 27 25.49 22.49 12.29
CA VAL A 27 24.74 23.74 12.01
C VAL A 27 25.37 24.57 10.90
N GLY A 28 24.61 24.64 9.81
CA GLY A 28 24.91 25.41 8.63
C GLY A 28 24.96 26.92 8.84
N ALA A 29 25.75 27.53 7.96
CA ALA A 29 25.44 28.70 7.16
C ALA A 29 26.32 28.51 5.92
N THR A 30 25.89 28.60 4.66
CA THR A 30 24.88 29.48 4.08
C THR A 30 24.53 28.84 2.72
N PHE A 31 23.28 28.41 2.48
CA PHE A 31 22.25 29.13 1.70
C PHE A 31 22.71 29.49 0.28
N ALA A 32 21.96 29.33 -0.81
CA ALA A 32 20.56 28.99 -1.07
C ALA A 32 20.52 28.51 -2.55
N LEU A 33 19.52 27.75 -3.01
CA LEU A 33 18.25 28.33 -3.43
C LEU A 33 17.12 27.35 -3.16
N PHE A 34 16.27 27.69 -2.20
CA PHE A 34 14.86 27.28 -2.20
C PHE A 34 14.04 28.41 -2.80
N THR A 35 13.01 28.06 -3.56
CA THR A 35 11.62 28.56 -3.48
C THR A 35 10.76 27.61 -4.35
N SER A 36 9.63 27.01 -3.95
CA SER A 36 8.77 27.20 -2.76
C SER A 36 7.75 26.03 -2.66
N GLU A 37 7.66 25.42 -1.47
CA GLU A 37 6.56 24.62 -0.84
C GLU A 37 5.96 23.41 -1.60
N SER A 38 5.98 22.18 -1.05
CA SER A 38 5.04 21.73 -0.01
C SER A 38 5.52 20.52 0.81
N LYS A 39 4.80 20.26 1.91
CA LYS A 39 5.16 19.46 3.09
C LYS A 39 5.24 17.95 2.82
N VAL A 40 6.41 17.36 3.06
CA VAL A 40 6.52 15.93 3.38
C VAL A 40 6.84 15.82 4.87
N ASN A 41 5.95 15.22 5.65
CA ASN A 41 6.25 14.83 7.03
C ASN A 41 7.24 13.66 7.00
N ILE A 42 8.53 13.96 6.85
CA ILE A 42 9.58 13.01 7.24
C ILE A 42 9.72 13.16 8.75
N ALA A 43 9.11 12.24 9.50
CA ALA A 43 9.42 12.09 10.91
C ALA A 43 10.87 11.58 11.04
N VAL A 44 11.83 12.48 11.18
CA VAL A 44 13.19 12.11 11.62
C VAL A 44 13.16 12.08 13.15
N THR A 45 13.00 10.89 13.73
CA THR A 45 13.19 10.69 15.17
C THR A 45 14.69 10.77 15.46
N SER A 46 15.16 11.90 16.00
CA SER A 46 16.54 12.02 16.49
C SER A 46 16.71 11.19 17.76
N GLY A 47 17.13 9.93 17.65
CA GLY A 47 17.48 9.07 18.79
C GLY A 47 18.98 8.90 18.95
N LYS A 48 19.46 8.87 20.20
CA LYS A 48 20.88 8.75 20.55
C LYS A 48 21.27 7.27 20.58
N VAL A 49 22.14 6.83 19.66
CA VAL A 49 22.75 5.49 19.72
C VAL A 49 23.93 5.51 20.69
N ALA A 50 23.84 4.74 21.77
CA ALA A 50 24.85 4.60 22.82
C ALA A 50 24.87 3.16 23.36
N ILE A 51 25.81 2.34 22.88
CA ILE A 51 26.04 0.98 23.35
C ILE A 51 27.38 0.93 24.10
N THR A 52 27.40 0.24 25.25
CA THR A 52 28.64 -0.11 25.96
C THR A 52 28.85 -1.61 25.91
N ALA A 53 30.11 -2.06 25.91
CA ALA A 53 30.45 -3.47 25.93
C ALA A 53 31.61 -3.75 26.89
N SER A 54 31.60 -4.91 27.54
CA SER A 54 32.67 -5.37 28.44
C SER A 54 32.92 -6.88 28.28
N ILE A 55 34.11 -7.33 28.68
CA ILE A 55 34.48 -8.76 28.73
C ILE A 55 34.50 -9.18 30.19
N ASP A 56 33.70 -10.18 30.52
CA ASP A 56 33.59 -10.77 31.86
C ASP A 56 33.75 -12.30 31.82
N ASN A 57 33.88 -12.91 33.01
CA ASN A 57 33.86 -14.37 33.20
C ASN A 57 34.89 -15.15 32.36
N MET A 58 36.09 -14.60 32.15
CA MET A 58 37.14 -15.27 31.39
C MET A 58 37.69 -16.50 32.13
N VAL A 59 37.77 -17.62 31.43
CA VAL A 59 38.25 -18.89 31.96
C VAL A 59 39.05 -19.65 30.90
N ALA A 60 40.23 -20.13 31.27
CA ALA A 60 41.07 -21.00 30.45
C ALA A 60 40.82 -22.49 30.78
N TYR A 61 40.97 -23.34 29.77
CA TYR A 61 40.84 -24.79 29.86
C TYR A 61 41.96 -25.44 29.05
N SER A 62 42.53 -26.52 29.57
CA SER A 62 43.45 -27.38 28.81
C SER A 62 42.91 -28.80 28.77
N GLY A 63 42.67 -29.30 27.55
CA GLY A 63 42.22 -30.66 27.32
C GLY A 63 43.33 -31.68 27.49
N VAL A 64 42.99 -32.83 28.05
CA VAL A 64 43.83 -34.03 28.09
C VAL A 64 43.02 -35.16 27.45
N GLU A 65 43.59 -35.81 26.43
CA GLU A 65 42.99 -37.00 25.83
C GLU A 65 43.27 -38.20 26.74
N ASN A 66 42.19 -38.88 27.13
CA ASN A 66 42.23 -40.09 27.94
C ASN A 66 42.51 -41.31 27.04
N GLU A 67 42.86 -42.44 27.65
CA GLU A 67 43.14 -43.69 26.92
C GLU A 67 41.95 -44.19 26.06
N ASP A 68 40.71 -43.79 26.39
CA ASP A 68 39.50 -44.11 25.63
C ASP A 68 39.19 -43.10 24.50
N LEU A 69 40.13 -42.19 24.20
CA LEU A 69 40.01 -41.10 23.23
C LEU A 69 38.97 -40.02 23.61
N SER A 70 38.44 -40.06 24.84
CA SER A 70 37.64 -38.95 25.39
C SER A 70 38.56 -37.81 25.84
N VAL A 71 38.08 -36.58 25.77
CA VAL A 71 38.85 -35.41 26.21
C VAL A 71 38.28 -34.89 27.53
N THR A 72 39.14 -34.74 28.54
CA THR A 72 38.80 -34.07 29.80
C THR A 72 39.47 -32.70 29.86
N TYR A 73 38.70 -31.66 30.14
CA TYR A 73 39.19 -30.28 30.21
C TYR A 73 39.46 -29.85 31.65
N ASN A 74 40.70 -29.45 31.94
CA ASN A 74 41.08 -28.88 33.23
C ASN A 74 40.84 -27.37 33.22
N LYS A 75 39.89 -26.90 34.04
CA LYS A 75 39.54 -25.48 34.20
C LYS A 75 40.61 -24.73 34.99
N ARG A 76 41.01 -23.54 34.52
CA ARG A 76 41.90 -22.60 35.21
C ARG A 76 41.35 -21.18 35.08
N GLU A 77 41.03 -20.57 36.22
CA GLU A 77 40.45 -19.22 36.28
C GLU A 77 41.53 -18.12 36.35
N ASP A 78 42.80 -18.49 36.47
CA ASP A 78 43.94 -17.55 36.51
C ASP A 78 44.47 -17.16 35.13
N GLY A 79 43.80 -17.59 34.06
CA GLY A 79 44.21 -17.32 32.68
C GLY A 79 45.42 -18.14 32.19
N SER A 80 45.90 -19.13 32.96
CA SER A 80 47.00 -20.02 32.55
C SER A 80 46.52 -21.30 31.86
N PHE A 81 47.32 -21.83 30.94
CA PHE A 81 47.17 -23.17 30.35
C PHE A 81 48.16 -24.17 30.96
N VAL A 82 47.84 -25.46 30.92
CA VAL A 82 48.64 -26.52 31.57
C VAL A 82 50.06 -26.65 30.99
N ASN A 83 50.23 -26.35 29.70
CA ASN A 83 51.52 -26.42 28.99
C ASN A 83 52.31 -25.09 28.99
N GLY A 84 51.96 -24.13 29.86
CA GLY A 84 52.73 -22.90 30.08
C GLY A 84 52.35 -21.71 29.19
N GLY A 85 51.28 -21.82 28.40
CA GLY A 85 50.66 -20.68 27.71
C GLY A 85 49.74 -19.86 28.62
N THR A 86 49.32 -18.69 28.15
CA THR A 86 48.43 -17.76 28.89
C THR A 86 47.41 -17.08 27.99
N VAL A 87 46.29 -16.66 28.57
CA VAL A 87 45.35 -15.71 27.98
C VAL A 87 45.20 -14.48 28.87
N ASP A 88 45.30 -13.30 28.27
CA ASP A 88 45.03 -12.00 28.91
C ASP A 88 44.01 -11.22 28.09
N ALA A 89 43.09 -10.51 28.76
CA ALA A 89 42.07 -9.69 28.13
C ALA A 89 41.97 -8.31 28.79
N GLN A 90 42.26 -7.24 28.03
CA GLN A 90 42.19 -5.86 28.51
C GLN A 90 41.53 -4.95 27.47
N ALA A 91 40.51 -4.18 27.87
CA ALA A 91 39.85 -3.17 27.04
C ALA A 91 39.40 -3.64 25.64
N GLY A 92 38.98 -4.91 25.51
CA GLY A 92 38.56 -5.51 24.24
C GLY A 92 39.68 -6.19 23.44
N GLU A 93 40.93 -6.12 23.88
CA GLU A 93 42.05 -6.87 23.32
C GLU A 93 42.26 -8.18 24.09
N ILE A 94 42.40 -9.31 23.39
CA ILE A 94 42.59 -10.65 23.94
C ILE A 94 43.89 -11.20 23.37
N THR A 95 44.90 -11.43 24.21
CA THR A 95 46.18 -12.01 23.78
C THR A 95 46.26 -13.47 24.20
N LEU A 96 46.40 -14.36 23.22
CA LEU A 96 46.69 -15.78 23.41
C LEU A 96 48.18 -15.99 23.18
N ASP A 97 48.91 -16.35 24.24
CA ASP A 97 50.34 -16.63 24.18
C ASP A 97 50.61 -18.12 24.38
N LYS A 98 51.30 -18.73 23.41
CA LYS A 98 51.77 -20.13 23.45
C LYS A 98 50.66 -21.14 23.71
N ILE A 99 49.50 -20.94 23.09
CA ILE A 99 48.39 -21.88 23.14
C ILE A 99 48.80 -23.23 22.52
N ALA A 100 48.44 -24.35 23.17
CA ALA A 100 48.68 -25.71 22.67
C ALA A 100 47.40 -26.34 22.12
N PRO A 101 47.48 -27.36 21.25
CA PRO A 101 46.29 -28.11 20.83
C PRO A 101 45.48 -28.57 22.04
N MET A 102 44.16 -28.45 21.96
CA MET A 102 43.18 -28.69 23.03
C MET A 102 43.13 -27.63 24.14
N ASP A 103 43.87 -26.52 24.03
CA ASP A 103 43.63 -25.37 24.88
C ASP A 103 42.42 -24.57 24.37
N LYS A 104 41.62 -24.08 25.32
CA LYS A 104 40.38 -23.34 25.08
C LYS A 104 40.22 -22.22 26.09
N VAL A 105 39.77 -21.06 25.63
CA VAL A 105 39.29 -19.98 26.51
C VAL A 105 37.80 -19.74 26.27
N THR A 106 37.07 -19.44 27.33
CA THR A 106 35.70 -18.92 27.26
C THR A 106 35.59 -17.61 28.03
N PHE A 107 34.76 -16.70 27.57
CA PHE A 107 34.42 -15.46 28.26
C PHE A 107 33.08 -14.93 27.75
N ASP A 108 32.50 -13.98 28.46
CA ASP A 108 31.23 -13.35 28.12
C ASP A 108 31.47 -11.92 27.63
N VAL A 109 30.90 -11.55 26.48
CA VAL A 109 30.81 -10.15 26.06
C VAL A 109 29.45 -9.61 26.49
N VAL A 110 29.43 -8.73 27.49
CA VAL A 110 28.22 -8.09 27.99
C VAL A 110 27.99 -6.81 27.20
N VAL A 111 26.87 -6.71 26.49
CA VAL A 111 26.50 -5.56 25.65
C VAL A 111 25.29 -4.85 26.25
N ASP A 112 25.45 -3.59 26.62
CA ASP A 112 24.40 -2.79 27.25
C ASP A 112 23.88 -1.71 26.29
N ASN A 113 22.56 -1.66 26.09
CA ASN A 113 21.93 -0.57 25.37
C ASN A 113 21.57 0.59 26.30
N THR A 114 22.43 1.59 26.36
CA THR A 114 22.20 2.85 27.09
C THR A 114 21.55 3.94 26.22
N SER A 115 21.14 3.61 25.00
CA SER A 115 20.38 4.46 24.08
C SER A 115 18.96 4.72 24.60
N ASP A 116 18.29 5.72 24.03
CA ASP A 116 16.85 5.98 24.21
C ASP A 116 15.98 5.28 23.14
N ILE A 117 16.62 4.58 22.19
CA ILE A 117 15.98 3.92 21.05
C ILE A 117 16.47 2.48 20.86
N VAL A 118 15.63 1.67 20.21
CA VAL A 118 16.00 0.30 19.80
C VAL A 118 17.20 0.37 18.85
N THR A 119 18.25 -0.36 19.20
CA THR A 119 19.55 -0.34 18.52
C THR A 119 19.89 -1.76 18.09
N LYS A 120 20.38 -1.94 16.88
CA LYS A 120 20.96 -3.22 16.44
C LYS A 120 22.44 -3.25 16.82
N TYR A 121 22.92 -4.39 17.32
CA TYR A 121 24.32 -4.60 17.65
C TYR A 121 24.89 -5.84 16.94
N GLN A 122 26.20 -5.84 16.73
CA GLN A 122 26.96 -6.97 16.21
C GLN A 122 28.28 -7.09 16.97
N THR A 123 28.63 -8.32 17.38
CA THR A 123 29.91 -8.61 18.05
C THR A 123 30.88 -9.24 17.06
N LYS A 124 32.12 -8.77 17.05
CA LYS A 124 33.15 -9.19 16.10
C LYS A 124 34.47 -9.45 16.82
N ILE A 125 35.13 -10.56 16.49
CA ILE A 125 36.50 -10.88 16.92
C ILE A 125 37.38 -10.89 15.68
N THR A 126 38.45 -10.10 15.71
CA THR A 126 39.46 -10.00 14.64
C THR A 126 40.83 -10.27 15.23
N PHE A 127 41.86 -10.52 14.42
CA PHE A 127 43.24 -10.38 14.91
C PHE A 127 43.75 -8.95 14.68
N ASP A 128 44.54 -8.43 15.61
CA ASP A 128 45.10 -7.07 15.54
C ASP A 128 46.15 -6.96 14.42
N GLN A 129 45.80 -6.41 13.27
CA GLN A 129 46.73 -6.30 12.14
C GLN A 129 48.01 -5.48 12.46
N ASN A 130 48.02 -4.72 13.56
CA ASN A 130 49.18 -3.93 14.00
C ASN A 130 50.05 -4.66 15.04
N PHE A 131 49.63 -5.83 15.53
CA PHE A 131 50.43 -6.61 16.47
C PHE A 131 51.47 -7.44 15.71
N ALA A 132 52.74 -7.02 15.81
CA ALA A 132 53.85 -7.56 15.00
C ALA A 132 54.13 -9.07 15.18
N GLN A 133 53.62 -9.70 16.24
CA GLN A 133 53.81 -11.13 16.51
C GLN A 133 52.62 -11.99 16.04
N ASN A 134 51.60 -11.38 15.41
CA ASN A 134 50.42 -12.11 14.95
C ASN A 134 50.79 -13.15 13.89
N ASP A 135 50.34 -14.37 14.14
CA ASP A 135 50.48 -15.47 13.22
C ASP A 135 49.13 -15.81 12.57
N ALA A 136 49.04 -15.58 11.25
CA ALA A 136 47.81 -15.78 10.49
C ALA A 136 47.38 -17.25 10.45
N ASP A 137 48.34 -18.18 10.40
CA ASP A 137 48.07 -19.62 10.42
C ASP A 137 47.48 -20.04 11.77
N LEU A 138 47.91 -19.41 12.87
CA LEU A 138 47.31 -19.59 14.19
C LEU A 138 45.85 -19.10 14.21
N PHE A 139 45.54 -17.93 13.65
CA PHE A 139 44.14 -17.46 13.55
C PHE A 139 43.26 -18.41 12.74
N GLU A 140 43.78 -18.89 11.62
CA GLU A 140 43.08 -19.81 10.73
C GLU A 140 42.74 -21.12 11.46
N ALA A 141 43.70 -21.66 12.21
CA ALA A 141 43.55 -22.90 12.97
C ALA A 141 42.62 -22.80 14.19
N LEU A 142 42.40 -21.59 14.76
CA LEU A 142 41.51 -21.42 15.90
C LEU A 142 40.04 -21.67 15.53
N VAL A 143 39.33 -22.41 16.37
CA VAL A 143 37.87 -22.49 16.35
C VAL A 143 37.32 -21.41 17.27
N ILE A 144 36.75 -20.36 16.67
CA ILE A 144 36.16 -19.21 17.37
C ILE A 144 34.64 -19.28 17.24
N LYS A 145 33.94 -19.18 18.36
CA LYS A 145 32.48 -19.10 18.44
C LYS A 145 32.10 -17.87 19.24
N VAL A 146 31.21 -17.03 18.71
CA VAL A 146 30.73 -15.79 19.32
C VAL A 146 29.20 -15.82 19.33
N GLY A 147 28.56 -16.13 20.46
CA GLY A 147 27.11 -16.28 20.55
C GLY A 147 26.52 -17.33 19.59
N SER A 148 25.21 -17.28 19.39
CA SER A 148 24.49 -18.04 18.35
C SER A 148 24.64 -17.37 16.99
N GLY A 149 24.65 -18.13 15.89
CA GLY A 149 24.66 -17.55 14.54
C GLY A 149 25.99 -16.88 14.13
N CYS A 150 27.08 -17.15 14.86
CA CYS A 150 28.43 -16.69 14.52
C CYS A 150 28.91 -17.24 13.17
N VAL A 151 29.53 -16.37 12.38
CA VAL A 151 30.17 -16.70 11.13
C VAL A 151 31.67 -16.36 11.23
N LYS A 152 32.53 -17.39 11.14
CA LYS A 152 34.00 -17.21 11.13
C LYS A 152 34.50 -17.14 9.68
N THR A 153 35.15 -16.04 9.32
CA THR A 153 35.89 -15.83 8.08
C THR A 153 37.40 -16.05 8.25
N ALA A 154 38.18 -15.90 7.18
CA ALA A 154 39.64 -15.94 7.25
C ALA A 154 40.23 -14.81 8.11
N THR A 155 39.48 -13.73 8.34
CA THR A 155 39.98 -12.52 9.01
C THR A 155 39.24 -12.16 10.30
N ASP A 156 38.05 -12.73 10.52
CA ASP A 156 37.23 -12.43 11.70
C ASP A 156 36.27 -13.56 12.09
N ALA A 157 35.66 -13.45 13.27
CA ALA A 157 34.49 -14.21 13.68
C ALA A 157 33.42 -13.22 14.14
N THR A 158 32.29 -13.19 13.45
CA THR A 158 31.31 -12.11 13.56
C THR A 158 29.90 -12.67 13.74
N THR A 159 29.09 -12.07 14.59
CA THR A 159 27.67 -12.44 14.77
C THR A 159 26.78 -11.83 13.70
N ASN A 160 25.52 -12.28 13.61
CA ASN A 160 24.48 -11.51 12.93
C ASN A 160 24.19 -10.20 13.68
N TRP A 161 23.44 -9.31 13.03
CA TRP A 161 22.90 -8.12 13.68
C TRP A 161 21.67 -8.47 14.53
N TYR A 162 21.71 -8.13 15.82
CA TYR A 162 20.61 -8.38 16.76
C TYR A 162 20.03 -7.08 17.28
N ALA A 163 18.70 -6.97 17.35
CA ALA A 163 18.04 -5.84 17.97
C ALA A 163 18.14 -5.91 19.50
N LEU A 164 18.42 -4.79 20.15
CA LEU A 164 18.52 -4.65 21.61
C LEU A 164 17.69 -3.44 22.06
N GLN A 165 16.77 -3.69 23.00
CA GLN A 165 15.85 -2.66 23.52
C GLN A 165 16.59 -1.69 24.46
N PRO A 166 16.15 -0.41 24.57
CA PRO A 166 16.70 0.54 25.54
C PRO A 166 16.70 0.01 26.97
N GLY A 167 17.81 0.17 27.68
CA GLY A 167 17.97 -0.22 29.08
C GLY A 167 18.12 -1.73 29.33
N VAL A 168 18.30 -2.53 28.27
CA VAL A 168 18.51 -3.98 28.35
C VAL A 168 19.98 -4.30 28.08
N ASP A 169 20.53 -5.23 28.87
CA ASP A 169 21.82 -5.87 28.66
C ASP A 169 21.66 -7.27 28.05
N VAL A 170 22.65 -7.69 27.29
CA VAL A 170 22.69 -9.04 26.71
C VAL A 170 24.09 -9.62 26.82
N VAL A 171 24.15 -10.91 27.17
CA VAL A 171 25.40 -11.67 27.30
C VAL A 171 25.64 -12.45 26.02
N VAL A 172 26.76 -12.19 25.36
CA VAL A 172 27.23 -12.90 24.17
C VAL A 172 28.37 -13.83 24.57
N PRO A 173 28.11 -15.14 24.73
CA PRO A 173 29.15 -16.07 25.16
C PRO A 173 30.17 -16.31 24.03
N VAL A 174 31.45 -16.25 24.36
CA VAL A 174 32.55 -16.49 23.42
C VAL A 174 33.34 -17.72 23.84
N SER A 175 33.72 -18.55 22.86
CA SER A 175 34.72 -19.60 23.05
C SER A 175 35.74 -19.59 21.93
N ILE A 176 37.03 -19.66 22.29
CA ILE A 176 38.16 -19.74 21.36
C ILE A 176 38.96 -20.98 21.72
N GLU A 177 39.16 -21.90 20.78
CA GLU A 177 39.79 -23.20 21.00
C GLU A 177 40.81 -23.49 19.90
N LEU A 178 41.99 -23.99 20.26
CA LEU A 178 42.90 -24.60 19.29
C LEU A 178 42.58 -26.11 19.20
N PRO A 179 42.02 -26.61 18.08
CA PRO A 179 41.52 -28.00 18.01
C PRO A 179 42.64 -29.03 18.16
N LYS A 180 42.29 -30.22 18.65
CA LYS A 180 43.22 -31.36 18.81
C LYS A 180 43.93 -31.78 17.52
N GLU A 181 43.25 -31.60 16.38
CA GLU A 181 43.70 -32.04 15.06
C GLU A 181 44.85 -31.16 14.53
N VAL A 182 45.07 -30.01 15.16
CA VAL A 182 46.19 -29.11 14.84
C VAL A 182 47.47 -29.71 15.45
N GLY A 183 48.42 -30.07 14.59
CA GLY A 183 49.72 -30.58 15.03
C GLY A 183 50.54 -29.56 15.82
N ASN A 184 51.69 -29.97 16.35
CA ASN A 184 52.55 -29.13 17.21
C ASN A 184 53.18 -27.91 16.49
N GLU A 185 52.91 -27.72 15.20
CA GLU A 185 53.48 -26.69 14.33
C GLU A 185 53.08 -25.26 14.72
N LEU A 186 51.93 -25.12 15.38
CA LEU A 186 51.42 -23.83 15.87
C LEU A 186 51.70 -23.60 17.36
N GLN A 187 52.41 -24.52 18.02
CA GLN A 187 52.82 -24.35 19.41
C GLN A 187 53.82 -23.21 19.57
N ASN A 188 53.77 -22.53 20.72
CA ASN A 188 54.61 -21.39 21.08
C ASN A 188 54.41 -20.11 20.24
N LYS A 189 53.40 -20.07 19.37
CA LYS A 189 53.00 -18.87 18.65
C LYS A 189 52.09 -17.98 19.50
N THR A 190 52.02 -16.70 19.16
CA THR A 190 51.25 -15.69 19.88
C THR A 190 50.27 -15.04 18.93
N ILE A 191 49.06 -14.74 19.39
CA ILE A 191 48.10 -13.94 18.62
C ILE A 191 47.36 -12.98 19.54
N LYS A 192 47.22 -11.74 19.09
CA LYS A 192 46.34 -10.74 19.69
C LYS A 192 45.09 -10.62 18.86
N LEU A 193 43.96 -10.81 19.52
CA LEU A 193 42.62 -10.66 19.00
C LEU A 193 41.99 -9.36 19.52
N VAL A 194 41.11 -8.75 18.75
CA VAL A 194 40.34 -7.56 19.11
C VAL A 194 38.86 -7.88 19.01
N CYS A 195 38.17 -7.75 20.13
CA CYS A 195 36.72 -7.82 20.24
C CYS A 195 36.12 -6.42 20.06
N THR A 196 35.28 -6.25 19.05
CA THR A 196 34.55 -5.01 18.78
C THR A 196 33.05 -5.24 18.78
N VAL A 197 32.31 -4.27 19.30
CA VAL A 197 30.85 -4.24 19.23
C VAL A 197 30.42 -3.02 18.41
N SER A 198 29.75 -3.27 17.29
CA SER A 198 29.20 -2.23 16.41
C SER A 198 27.72 -2.04 16.68
N ALA A 199 27.22 -0.81 16.52
CA ALA A 199 25.84 -0.45 16.83
C ALA A 199 25.24 0.54 15.82
N VAL A 200 23.99 0.32 15.42
CA VAL A 200 23.23 1.20 14.53
C VAL A 200 21.78 1.32 14.97
N GLN A 201 21.07 2.37 14.54
CA GLN A 201 19.62 2.46 14.76
C GLN A 201 18.89 1.27 14.13
N SER A 202 17.79 0.81 14.74
CA SER A 202 17.11 -0.42 14.28
C SER A 202 16.58 -0.36 12.83
N ASN A 203 16.29 0.84 12.32
CA ASN A 203 15.84 1.06 10.94
C ASN A 203 16.99 1.17 9.93
N ALA A 204 18.26 1.18 10.37
CA ALA A 204 19.40 1.17 9.47
C ALA A 204 19.52 -0.20 8.80
N TYR A 205 19.83 -0.17 7.50
CA TYR A 205 20.12 -1.38 6.74
C TYR A 205 21.45 -1.97 7.20
N THR A 206 21.46 -3.27 7.51
CA THR A 206 22.63 -4.01 7.98
C THR A 206 22.64 -5.39 7.34
N ALA A 207 23.75 -5.77 6.69
CA ALA A 207 23.93 -7.11 6.13
C ALA A 207 24.62 -8.04 7.14
N ASP A 208 24.16 -9.30 7.22
CA ASP A 208 24.79 -10.34 8.04
C ASP A 208 26.03 -10.94 7.36
N PRO A 209 27.06 -11.39 8.12
CA PRO A 209 28.28 -11.99 7.57
C PRO A 209 28.03 -13.37 6.93
N VAL A 210 28.83 -13.76 5.93
CA VAL A 210 28.74 -15.07 5.22
C VAL A 210 30.02 -15.90 5.44
N ALA A 211 29.88 -17.21 5.67
CA ALA A 211 30.99 -18.12 6.00
C ALA A 211 31.89 -18.46 4.78
N PRO A 212 33.21 -18.68 4.95
CA PRO A 212 34.08 -19.18 3.90
C PRO A 212 33.67 -20.59 3.48
N GLY A 213 33.43 -20.77 2.18
CA GLY A 213 33.01 -22.06 1.61
C GLY A 213 31.50 -22.18 1.39
N GLU A 214 30.69 -21.30 1.97
CA GLU A 214 29.37 -20.98 1.43
C GLU A 214 29.56 -19.85 0.41
N THR A 215 29.21 -20.11 -0.85
CA THR A 215 29.03 -19.01 -1.80
C THR A 215 28.09 -18.00 -1.15
N ALA A 216 28.45 -16.71 -1.15
CA ALA A 216 27.50 -15.63 -0.85
C ALA A 216 26.18 -16.01 -1.51
N LYS A 217 25.10 -16.13 -0.72
CA LYS A 217 23.77 -16.39 -1.27
C LYS A 217 23.54 -15.28 -2.30
N GLU A 218 23.75 -15.60 -3.57
CA GLU A 218 23.58 -14.63 -4.63
C GLU A 218 22.06 -14.45 -4.74
N PHE A 219 21.61 -13.35 -4.14
CA PHE A 219 20.23 -12.91 -4.13
C PHE A 219 19.90 -12.35 -5.50
N ILE A 220 18.83 -12.88 -6.09
CA ILE A 220 18.24 -12.33 -7.30
C ILE A 220 17.34 -11.17 -6.89
N GLU A 221 17.48 -10.02 -7.53
CA GLU A 221 16.66 -8.85 -7.20
C GLU A 221 15.30 -8.89 -7.89
N ILE A 222 14.28 -8.58 -7.10
CA ILE A 222 12.92 -8.32 -7.55
C ILE A 222 12.71 -6.81 -7.41
N ASN A 223 12.69 -6.11 -8.54
CA ASN A 223 12.62 -4.65 -8.62
C ASN A 223 11.24 -4.15 -9.04
N SER A 224 10.39 -5.05 -9.53
CA SER A 224 9.07 -4.71 -10.07
C SER A 224 8.02 -5.78 -9.77
N VAL A 225 6.75 -5.40 -9.94
CA VAL A 225 5.61 -6.33 -9.88
C VAL A 225 5.80 -7.47 -10.87
N GLN A 226 6.31 -7.19 -12.07
CA GLN A 226 6.54 -8.21 -13.09
C GLN A 226 7.62 -9.20 -12.64
N ASP A 227 8.72 -8.74 -12.05
CA ASP A 227 9.76 -9.65 -11.51
C ASP A 227 9.18 -10.60 -10.46
N LEU A 228 8.28 -10.08 -9.60
CA LEU A 228 7.63 -10.89 -8.56
C LEU A 228 6.67 -11.92 -9.17
N LYS A 229 5.93 -11.55 -10.23
CA LYS A 229 5.06 -12.46 -11.00
C LYS A 229 5.86 -13.52 -11.76
N ASP A 230 6.93 -13.12 -12.42
CA ASP A 230 7.82 -14.05 -13.15
C ASP A 230 8.48 -15.04 -12.19
N PHE A 231 8.92 -14.55 -11.02
CA PHE A 231 9.43 -15.41 -9.96
C PHE A 231 8.37 -16.39 -9.46
N ARG A 232 7.16 -15.91 -9.16
CA ARG A 232 6.01 -16.76 -8.79
C ARG A 232 5.75 -17.84 -9.83
N ASP A 233 5.65 -17.45 -11.10
CA ASP A 233 5.32 -18.36 -12.20
C ASP A 233 6.45 -19.37 -12.43
N ALA A 234 7.70 -18.96 -12.26
CA ALA A 234 8.84 -19.86 -12.31
C ALA A 234 8.85 -20.87 -11.14
N VAL A 235 8.53 -20.45 -9.91
CA VAL A 235 8.34 -21.40 -8.79
C VAL A 235 7.18 -22.34 -9.08
N ASN A 236 6.05 -21.81 -9.52
CA ASN A 236 4.81 -22.57 -9.73
C ASN A 236 4.89 -23.55 -10.91
N SER A 237 5.82 -23.36 -11.84
CA SER A 237 6.11 -24.26 -12.95
C SER A 237 7.37 -25.11 -12.76
N ASP A 238 8.05 -25.01 -11.61
CA ASP A 238 9.36 -25.63 -11.34
C ASP A 238 10.43 -25.26 -12.39
N ALA A 239 10.35 -24.04 -12.91
CA ALA A 239 11.26 -23.49 -13.90
C ALA A 239 12.46 -22.75 -13.27
N GLN A 240 13.37 -22.32 -14.13
CA GLN A 240 14.46 -21.45 -13.72
C GLN A 240 14.02 -19.99 -13.71
N PHE A 241 14.45 -19.24 -12.71
CA PHE A 241 14.37 -17.78 -12.65
C PHE A 241 15.80 -17.23 -12.64
N GLN A 242 16.11 -16.41 -13.64
CA GLN A 242 17.46 -15.85 -13.88
C GLN A 242 18.58 -16.92 -13.75
N GLY A 243 18.38 -18.08 -14.38
CA GLY A 243 19.37 -19.16 -14.44
C GLY A 243 19.45 -20.07 -13.20
N LYS A 244 18.64 -19.83 -12.16
CA LYS A 244 18.57 -20.67 -10.95
C LYS A 244 17.23 -21.36 -10.82
N ALA A 245 17.18 -22.56 -10.24
CA ALA A 245 15.90 -23.22 -9.95
C ALA A 245 15.07 -22.34 -8.99
N ALA A 246 13.95 -21.79 -9.46
CA ALA A 246 13.23 -20.74 -8.77
C ALA A 246 12.75 -21.18 -7.38
N LYS A 247 12.31 -22.44 -7.23
CA LYS A 247 11.87 -23.00 -5.94
C LYS A 247 12.94 -23.01 -4.85
N ASN A 248 14.23 -22.96 -5.21
CA ASN A 248 15.37 -22.95 -4.27
C ASN A 248 16.16 -21.63 -4.32
N ALA A 249 15.68 -20.65 -5.08
CA ALA A 249 16.40 -19.39 -5.29
C ALA A 249 16.40 -18.52 -4.03
N ASN A 250 17.46 -17.76 -3.82
CA ASN A 250 17.46 -16.66 -2.86
C ASN A 250 17.08 -15.40 -3.64
N VAL A 251 16.02 -14.72 -3.24
CA VAL A 251 15.50 -13.51 -3.88
C VAL A 251 15.35 -12.40 -2.84
N GLN A 252 15.55 -11.16 -3.27
CA GLN A 252 15.38 -10.00 -2.42
C GLN A 252 14.57 -8.91 -3.12
N LEU A 253 13.73 -8.21 -2.37
CA LEU A 253 13.11 -6.99 -2.88
C LEU A 253 14.15 -5.87 -2.93
N ALA A 254 14.10 -5.07 -3.98
CA ALA A 254 14.88 -3.85 -4.12
C ALA A 254 14.01 -2.60 -4.30
N ALA A 255 12.68 -2.77 -4.31
CA ALA A 255 11.69 -1.70 -4.24
C ALA A 255 10.42 -2.19 -3.52
N ASN A 256 9.56 -1.25 -3.11
CA ASN A 256 8.19 -1.58 -2.72
C ASN A 256 7.43 -2.11 -3.94
N ILE A 257 6.61 -3.13 -3.75
CA ILE A 257 5.83 -3.77 -4.81
C ILE A 257 4.35 -3.57 -4.49
N ASP A 258 3.61 -2.95 -5.40
CA ASP A 258 2.17 -2.86 -5.30
C ASP A 258 1.53 -3.89 -6.22
N LEU A 259 0.85 -4.90 -5.67
CA LEU A 259 0.16 -5.92 -6.45
C LEU A 259 -1.18 -5.42 -7.01
N ALA A 260 -1.58 -4.18 -6.72
CA ALA A 260 -2.72 -3.48 -7.29
C ALA A 260 -4.05 -4.26 -7.20
N ASN A 261 -4.22 -5.09 -6.17
CA ASN A 261 -5.34 -6.00 -6.00
C ASN A 261 -5.54 -6.98 -7.17
N GLU A 262 -4.51 -7.22 -7.98
CA GLU A 262 -4.55 -8.23 -9.02
C GLU A 262 -4.70 -9.63 -8.39
N ALA A 263 -5.47 -10.49 -9.05
CA ALA A 263 -5.63 -11.87 -8.62
C ALA A 263 -4.27 -12.58 -8.55
N TRP A 264 -3.89 -12.94 -7.32
CA TRP A 264 -2.61 -13.55 -7.02
C TRP A 264 -2.73 -15.06 -6.92
N THR A 265 -1.97 -15.77 -7.75
CA THR A 265 -1.74 -17.20 -7.56
C THR A 265 -0.64 -17.37 -6.50
N PRO A 266 -0.88 -18.10 -5.40
CA PRO A 266 0.12 -18.28 -4.36
C PRO A 266 1.43 -18.89 -4.88
N ILE A 267 2.57 -18.41 -4.38
CA ILE A 267 3.90 -18.99 -4.68
C ILE A 267 4.03 -20.32 -3.95
N GLY A 268 4.29 -21.41 -4.69
CA GLY A 268 4.24 -22.76 -4.15
C GLY A 268 2.79 -23.11 -3.77
N PRO A 269 1.98 -23.66 -4.68
CA PRO A 269 0.52 -23.56 -4.60
C PRO A 269 -0.16 -24.34 -3.45
N ASN A 270 0.49 -25.33 -2.85
CA ASN A 270 -0.04 -26.09 -1.71
C ASN A 270 1.07 -26.91 -1.02
N ALA A 271 0.79 -27.40 0.20
CA ALA A 271 1.72 -28.12 1.06
C ALA A 271 2.18 -29.47 0.47
N ASP A 272 1.39 -30.09 -0.40
CA ASP A 272 1.71 -31.37 -1.04
C ASP A 272 2.50 -31.21 -2.34
N ALA A 273 2.57 -29.98 -2.88
CA ALA A 273 3.20 -29.72 -4.17
C ALA A 273 4.72 -29.98 -4.13
N ALA A 274 5.29 -30.53 -5.20
CA ALA A 274 6.74 -30.77 -5.30
C ALA A 274 7.56 -29.47 -5.41
N ASN A 275 6.92 -28.37 -5.76
CA ASN A 275 7.50 -27.06 -6.02
C ASN A 275 7.21 -26.02 -4.92
N LYS A 276 7.09 -26.48 -3.66
CA LYS A 276 7.13 -25.59 -2.48
C LYS A 276 8.37 -24.70 -2.52
N PHE A 277 8.20 -23.41 -2.24
CA PHE A 277 9.35 -22.50 -2.18
C PHE A 277 10.22 -22.84 -0.95
N SER A 278 11.47 -23.24 -1.19
CA SER A 278 12.45 -23.69 -0.20
C SER A 278 13.68 -22.77 -0.11
N GLY A 279 13.70 -21.69 -0.89
CA GLY A 279 14.77 -20.68 -0.90
C GLY A 279 14.61 -19.61 0.18
N THR A 280 15.26 -18.46 -0.01
CA THR A 280 15.13 -17.28 0.88
C THR A 280 14.42 -16.16 0.13
N PHE A 281 13.35 -15.60 0.70
CA PHE A 281 12.72 -14.38 0.22
C PHE A 281 12.97 -13.26 1.25
N ASP A 282 13.86 -12.32 0.93
CA ASP A 282 14.20 -11.20 1.81
C ASP A 282 13.53 -9.91 1.33
N GLY A 283 12.55 -9.41 2.07
CA GLY A 283 11.87 -8.15 1.76
C GLY A 283 12.76 -6.93 1.96
N LYS A 284 13.91 -7.03 2.64
CA LYS A 284 14.83 -5.92 2.96
C LYS A 284 14.19 -4.69 3.61
N GLY A 285 13.02 -4.86 4.23
CA GLY A 285 12.21 -3.80 4.83
C GLY A 285 11.26 -3.10 3.85
N TYR A 286 11.23 -3.51 2.58
CA TYR A 286 10.26 -3.05 1.59
C TYR A 286 8.87 -3.66 1.85
N LYS A 287 7.87 -3.06 1.18
CA LYS A 287 6.46 -3.42 1.28
C LYS A 287 6.00 -4.22 0.06
N ILE A 288 5.08 -5.16 0.28
CA ILE A 288 4.16 -5.67 -0.74
C ILE A 288 2.76 -5.19 -0.39
N SER A 289 2.14 -4.36 -1.24
CA SER A 289 0.82 -3.80 -0.96
C SER A 289 -0.26 -4.42 -1.84
N ASN A 290 -1.52 -4.35 -1.38
CA ASN A 290 -2.70 -4.70 -2.16
C ASN A 290 -2.68 -6.14 -2.71
N LEU A 291 -2.18 -7.09 -1.91
CA LEU A 291 -2.19 -8.53 -2.25
C LEU A 291 -3.64 -9.05 -2.26
N LYS A 292 -4.12 -9.56 -3.39
CA LYS A 292 -5.46 -10.17 -3.50
C LYS A 292 -5.38 -11.65 -3.86
N VAL A 293 -5.86 -12.53 -2.99
CA VAL A 293 -5.99 -13.97 -3.29
C VAL A 293 -7.46 -14.35 -3.23
N GLU A 294 -8.02 -14.84 -4.34
CA GLU A 294 -9.40 -15.35 -4.42
C GLU A 294 -9.40 -16.76 -4.99
N GLN A 295 -9.74 -17.75 -4.15
CA GLN A 295 -9.76 -19.16 -4.52
C GLN A 295 -11.07 -19.82 -4.09
N GLY A 296 -11.75 -20.47 -5.04
CA GLY A 296 -12.95 -21.26 -4.77
C GLY A 296 -12.64 -22.60 -4.09
N ALA A 297 -13.67 -23.45 -3.93
CA ALA A 297 -13.70 -24.69 -3.14
C ALA A 297 -12.81 -25.86 -3.63
N ALA A 298 -11.59 -25.60 -4.09
CA ALA A 298 -10.66 -26.60 -4.57
C ALA A 298 -9.53 -26.86 -3.55
N TYR A 299 -8.75 -27.93 -3.76
CA TYR A 299 -7.70 -28.33 -2.82
C TYR A 299 -6.46 -27.43 -2.92
N HIS A 300 -6.42 -26.34 -2.15
CA HIS A 300 -5.34 -25.34 -2.21
C HIS A 300 -4.99 -24.78 -0.83
N ALA A 301 -3.82 -24.13 -0.76
CA ALA A 301 -3.40 -23.23 0.30
C ALA A 301 -3.32 -21.80 -0.25
N ALA A 302 -3.55 -20.80 0.61
CA ALA A 302 -3.71 -19.41 0.17
C ALA A 302 -2.85 -18.42 0.97
N GLY A 303 -2.27 -17.46 0.25
CA GLY A 303 -1.45 -16.36 0.74
C GLY A 303 -0.51 -15.85 -0.34
N LEU A 304 0.42 -14.96 0.00
CA LEU A 304 1.53 -14.61 -0.89
C LEU A 304 2.26 -15.90 -1.32
N PHE A 305 2.50 -16.77 -0.33
CA PHE A 305 2.91 -18.16 -0.51
C PHE A 305 1.74 -19.09 -0.21
N GLY A 306 1.55 -20.12 -1.04
CA GLY A 306 0.62 -21.20 -0.71
C GLY A 306 1.28 -22.09 0.33
N ALA A 307 2.50 -22.52 0.06
CA ALA A 307 3.32 -23.32 0.95
C ALA A 307 4.79 -22.86 0.93
N LEU A 308 5.28 -22.53 2.12
CA LEU A 308 6.65 -22.08 2.38
C LEU A 308 7.42 -23.19 3.12
N ASN A 309 8.50 -23.65 2.50
CA ASN A 309 9.47 -24.60 3.08
C ASN A 309 10.84 -23.95 3.31
N GLY A 310 10.97 -22.68 2.94
CA GLY A 310 12.19 -21.87 3.05
C GLY A 310 12.04 -20.75 4.07
N THR A 311 12.79 -19.67 3.88
CA THR A 311 12.77 -18.50 4.77
C THR A 311 12.12 -17.32 4.07
N LEU A 312 11.19 -16.65 4.75
CA LEU A 312 10.71 -15.32 4.36
C LEU A 312 10.98 -14.34 5.50
N LYS A 313 11.62 -13.21 5.20
CA LYS A 313 11.99 -12.23 6.23
C LYS A 313 11.94 -10.78 5.77
N ASN A 314 11.88 -9.86 6.74
CA ASN A 314 12.01 -8.41 6.57
C ASN A 314 11.02 -7.82 5.56
N LEU A 315 9.73 -8.14 5.68
CA LEU A 315 8.72 -7.74 4.71
C LEU A 315 7.51 -7.13 5.43
N THR A 316 6.99 -6.03 4.89
CA THR A 316 5.66 -5.54 5.30
C THR A 316 4.66 -5.88 4.20
N ILE A 317 3.51 -6.45 4.56
CA ILE A 317 2.37 -6.64 3.65
C ILE A 317 1.22 -5.75 4.11
N GLU A 318 0.76 -4.86 3.24
CA GLU A 318 -0.25 -3.84 3.57
C GLU A 318 -1.46 -4.00 2.64
N ASN A 319 -2.67 -3.80 3.17
CA ASN A 319 -3.92 -3.82 2.38
C ASN A 319 -4.20 -5.17 1.68
N ALA A 320 -3.85 -6.29 2.31
CA ALA A 320 -4.09 -7.60 1.72
C ALA A 320 -5.55 -8.07 1.88
N THR A 321 -6.12 -8.67 0.84
CA THR A 321 -7.44 -9.33 0.86
C THR A 321 -7.31 -10.78 0.42
N ILE A 322 -7.53 -11.71 1.35
CA ILE A 322 -7.45 -13.15 1.11
C ILE A 322 -8.86 -13.75 1.29
N SER A 323 -9.35 -14.46 0.27
CA SER A 323 -10.62 -15.19 0.29
C SER A 323 -10.40 -16.58 -0.30
N SER A 324 -10.46 -17.64 0.52
CA SER A 324 -10.12 -18.99 0.07
C SER A 324 -10.96 -20.07 0.74
N LEU A 325 -11.50 -20.99 -0.05
CA LEU A 325 -12.19 -22.20 0.45
C LEU A 325 -11.44 -23.46 0.03
N SER A 326 -11.02 -24.29 0.98
CA SER A 326 -10.31 -25.55 0.71
C SER A 326 -11.21 -26.77 0.96
N SER A 327 -11.36 -27.66 -0.03
CA SER A 327 -12.27 -28.81 0.04
C SER A 327 -11.67 -30.11 0.63
N GLY A 328 -10.41 -30.11 1.06
CA GLY A 328 -9.77 -31.29 1.60
C GLY A 328 -10.18 -31.64 3.04
N SER A 329 -10.36 -32.93 3.33
CA SER A 329 -10.47 -33.46 4.69
C SER A 329 -9.08 -33.69 5.27
N ALA A 330 -8.80 -33.16 6.48
CA ALA A 330 -7.52 -33.32 7.19
C ALA A 330 -6.27 -32.97 6.37
N THR A 331 -6.19 -31.72 5.92
CA THR A 331 -5.07 -31.21 5.11
C THR A 331 -3.99 -30.53 5.96
N ASP A 332 -2.81 -30.35 5.37
CA ASP A 332 -1.78 -29.41 5.84
C ASP A 332 -1.87 -28.06 5.10
N ASN A 333 -3.01 -27.74 4.47
CA ASN A 333 -3.24 -26.54 3.67
C ASN A 333 -4.08 -25.53 4.44
N GLY A 334 -3.53 -24.35 4.70
CA GLY A 334 -4.22 -23.25 5.38
C GLY A 334 -4.39 -21.99 4.54
N THR A 335 -4.96 -20.97 5.17
CA THR A 335 -5.24 -19.66 4.56
C THR A 335 -4.65 -18.56 5.43
N ALA A 336 -3.76 -17.74 4.88
CA ALA A 336 -3.25 -16.54 5.56
C ALA A 336 -2.76 -15.49 4.56
N VAL A 337 -2.36 -14.31 5.05
CA VAL A 337 -1.78 -13.26 4.19
C VAL A 337 -0.39 -13.67 3.68
N VAL A 338 0.48 -14.13 4.58
CA VAL A 338 1.89 -14.39 4.23
C VAL A 338 2.07 -15.79 3.65
N ALA A 339 1.69 -16.83 4.39
CA ALA A 339 1.82 -18.21 3.93
C ALA A 339 0.62 -19.05 4.36
N GLY A 340 -0.10 -19.65 3.41
CA GLY A 340 -1.17 -20.59 3.71
C GLY A 340 -0.67 -21.73 4.60
N SER A 341 0.51 -22.26 4.26
CA SER A 341 1.19 -23.29 5.03
C SER A 341 2.69 -23.03 5.16
N ILE A 342 3.23 -23.27 6.35
CA ILE A 342 4.67 -23.39 6.59
C ILE A 342 4.96 -24.88 6.81
N TYR A 343 5.89 -25.43 6.05
CA TYR A 343 6.23 -26.85 6.09
C TYR A 343 7.71 -27.10 6.30
N ASN A 344 8.06 -28.28 6.83
CA ASN A 344 9.40 -28.85 6.93
C ASN A 344 10.57 -27.85 7.09
N LYS A 345 10.60 -27.15 8.24
CA LYS A 345 11.64 -26.17 8.66
C LYS A 345 11.49 -24.77 8.07
N GLY A 346 10.38 -24.45 7.43
CA GLY A 346 10.10 -23.08 6.99
C GLY A 346 10.13 -22.08 8.15
N THR A 347 10.58 -20.85 7.87
CA THR A 347 10.68 -19.78 8.87
C THR A 347 10.14 -18.47 8.30
N ILE A 348 9.28 -17.81 9.06
CA ILE A 348 8.84 -16.43 8.81
C ILE A 348 9.38 -15.56 9.94
N GLU A 349 10.16 -14.53 9.59
CA GLU A 349 10.84 -13.68 10.55
C GLU A 349 10.69 -12.20 10.22
N ASN A 350 10.37 -11.36 11.20
CA ASN A 350 10.32 -9.90 11.02
C ASN A 350 9.41 -9.48 9.85
N VAL A 351 8.17 -9.99 9.87
CA VAL A 351 7.15 -9.73 8.85
C VAL A 351 5.92 -9.11 9.46
N HIS A 352 5.43 -8.04 8.83
CA HIS A 352 4.36 -7.20 9.38
C HIS A 352 3.18 -7.19 8.43
N VAL A 353 1.99 -7.57 8.91
CA VAL A 353 0.74 -7.49 8.15
C VAL A 353 -0.11 -6.35 8.70
N ILE A 354 -0.49 -5.41 7.84
CA ILE A 354 -1.21 -4.20 8.21
C ILE A 354 -2.47 -4.05 7.34
N ASN A 355 -3.60 -3.72 7.96
CA ASN A 355 -4.87 -3.42 7.27
C ASN A 355 -5.31 -4.53 6.31
N ALA A 356 -5.42 -5.77 6.80
CA ALA A 356 -5.71 -6.93 5.95
C ALA A 356 -7.04 -7.59 6.31
N THR A 357 -7.70 -8.19 5.32
CA THR A 357 -8.89 -9.02 5.49
C THR A 357 -8.62 -10.45 5.03
N VAL A 358 -8.89 -11.42 5.88
CA VAL A 358 -8.74 -12.85 5.58
C VAL A 358 -10.07 -13.56 5.80
N SER A 359 -10.58 -14.22 4.76
CA SER A 359 -11.75 -15.09 4.81
C SER A 359 -11.37 -16.48 4.35
N GLY A 360 -11.74 -17.50 5.11
CA GLY A 360 -11.60 -18.86 4.63
C GLY A 360 -12.27 -19.91 5.49
N ASN A 361 -11.96 -21.17 5.25
CA ASN A 361 -12.55 -22.28 5.99
C ASN A 361 -11.50 -23.16 6.67
N ARG A 362 -10.23 -23.21 6.25
CA ARG A 362 -9.28 -24.21 6.78
C ARG A 362 -8.04 -23.50 7.34
N TYR A 363 -7.75 -23.73 8.62
CA TYR A 363 -6.63 -23.13 9.39
C TYR A 363 -6.34 -21.69 8.97
N VAL A 364 -7.04 -20.75 9.57
CA VAL A 364 -7.01 -19.36 9.10
C VAL A 364 -6.13 -18.53 10.01
N GLY A 365 -5.14 -17.85 9.44
CA GLY A 365 -4.19 -17.01 10.16
C GLY A 365 -3.96 -15.65 9.52
N GLY A 366 -3.44 -14.68 10.27
CA GLY A 366 -2.93 -13.44 9.68
C GLY A 366 -1.58 -13.64 9.02
N ILE A 367 -0.63 -14.32 9.69
CA ILE A 367 0.69 -14.65 9.14
C ILE A 367 0.69 -16.02 8.47
N SER A 368 0.26 -17.06 9.20
CA SER A 368 0.28 -18.44 8.72
C SER A 368 -1.02 -19.20 9.01
N GLY A 369 -1.52 -19.96 8.04
CA GLY A 369 -2.69 -20.80 8.25
C GLY A 369 -2.33 -22.06 9.05
N TYR A 370 -1.60 -22.95 8.40
CA TYR A 370 -1.03 -24.17 9.00
C TYR A 370 0.48 -23.99 9.22
N THR A 371 0.95 -24.21 10.45
CA THR A 371 2.35 -23.94 10.82
C THR A 371 3.06 -25.21 11.31
N TYR A 372 3.99 -25.72 10.49
CA TYR A 372 5.00 -26.71 10.84
C TYR A 372 6.41 -26.13 10.61
N GLY A 373 6.67 -25.01 11.27
CA GLY A 373 7.86 -24.20 11.19
C GLY A 373 7.81 -23.05 12.21
N SER A 374 8.72 -22.08 12.12
CA SER A 374 8.81 -20.98 13.08
C SER A 374 8.22 -19.67 12.55
N VAL A 375 7.54 -18.92 13.42
CA VAL A 375 7.02 -17.56 13.16
C VAL A 375 7.53 -16.65 14.27
N VAL A 376 8.49 -15.78 13.94
CA VAL A 376 9.27 -15.04 14.93
C VAL A 376 9.29 -13.55 14.63
N ASN A 377 9.12 -12.71 15.64
CA ASN A 377 9.20 -11.25 15.53
C ASN A 377 8.26 -10.63 14.47
N CYS A 378 7.13 -11.27 14.19
CA CYS A 378 6.15 -10.79 13.22
C CYS A 378 5.07 -9.94 13.90
N SER A 379 4.33 -9.15 13.13
CA SER A 379 3.19 -8.42 13.67
C SER A 379 1.97 -8.41 12.77
N VAL A 380 0.82 -8.23 13.40
CA VAL A 380 -0.49 -8.15 12.75
C VAL A 380 -1.22 -6.94 13.34
N THR A 381 -1.63 -6.00 12.50
CA THR A 381 -2.23 -4.73 12.93
C THR A 381 -3.41 -4.35 12.05
N ASP A 382 -4.55 -4.02 12.66
CA ASP A 382 -5.79 -3.66 11.96
C ASP A 382 -6.26 -4.75 10.98
N VAL A 383 -6.23 -6.01 11.43
CA VAL A 383 -6.58 -7.17 10.59
C VAL A 383 -7.92 -7.75 11.00
N THR A 384 -8.72 -8.11 9.99
CA THR A 384 -9.98 -8.83 10.16
C THR A 384 -9.85 -10.25 9.62
N ILE A 385 -10.14 -11.26 10.45
CA ILE A 385 -10.08 -12.68 10.08
C ILE A 385 -11.44 -13.31 10.30
N THR A 386 -12.02 -13.93 9.27
CA THR A 386 -13.28 -14.68 9.35
C THR A 386 -13.05 -16.11 8.86
N ALA A 387 -13.33 -17.09 9.71
CA ALA A 387 -13.37 -18.49 9.31
C ALA A 387 -14.81 -19.02 9.36
N THR A 388 -15.31 -19.49 8.22
CA THR A 388 -16.70 -19.97 8.09
C THR A 388 -16.70 -21.48 7.90
N PRO A 389 -17.46 -22.25 8.72
CA PRO A 389 -17.68 -23.66 8.47
C PRO A 389 -18.44 -23.92 7.16
N ASP A 390 -18.12 -25.02 6.49
CA ASP A 390 -18.81 -25.50 5.30
C ASP A 390 -18.84 -27.04 5.25
N ASN A 391 -19.63 -27.58 4.32
CA ASN A 391 -19.80 -29.02 4.11
C ASN A 391 -19.11 -29.54 2.84
N LEU A 392 -18.01 -28.92 2.40
CA LEU A 392 -17.32 -29.31 1.15
C LEU A 392 -16.72 -30.72 1.20
N SER A 393 -16.42 -31.23 2.40
CA SER A 393 -15.84 -32.58 2.60
C SER A 393 -16.87 -33.65 2.97
N GLY A 394 -18.16 -33.34 2.93
CA GLY A 394 -19.25 -34.23 3.38
C GLY A 394 -19.43 -34.28 4.91
N SER A 395 -18.64 -33.52 5.66
CA SER A 395 -18.83 -33.24 7.08
C SER A 395 -18.35 -31.83 7.43
N TYR A 396 -18.92 -31.23 8.47
CA TYR A 396 -18.42 -29.99 9.06
C TYR A 396 -17.22 -30.31 9.98
N ASP A 397 -16.01 -30.15 9.44
CA ASP A 397 -14.73 -30.23 10.17
C ASP A 397 -13.72 -29.17 9.69
N ASN A 398 -14.21 -27.97 9.35
CA ASN A 398 -13.45 -26.76 9.01
C ASN A 398 -14.03 -25.48 9.67
N GLY A 399 -13.31 -24.38 9.67
CA GLY A 399 -13.73 -23.09 10.22
C GLY A 399 -13.48 -22.96 11.72
N ASP A 400 -12.74 -23.90 12.30
CA ASP A 400 -12.62 -24.10 13.73
C ASP A 400 -11.26 -23.76 14.34
N LYS A 401 -10.22 -23.45 13.54
CA LYS A 401 -8.86 -23.11 14.04
C LYS A 401 -8.41 -21.79 13.43
N VAL A 402 -8.46 -20.73 14.23
CA VAL A 402 -8.25 -19.36 13.77
C VAL A 402 -7.37 -18.59 14.74
N GLY A 403 -6.32 -17.94 14.22
CA GLY A 403 -5.52 -17.05 15.05
C GLY A 403 -4.94 -15.84 14.33
N GLY A 404 -4.62 -14.79 15.07
CA GLY A 404 -4.05 -13.58 14.47
C GLY A 404 -2.68 -13.85 13.84
N ILE A 405 -1.82 -14.61 14.50
CA ILE A 405 -0.53 -15.04 13.93
C ILE A 405 -0.68 -16.36 13.17
N ALA A 406 -1.13 -17.42 13.86
CA ALA A 406 -1.22 -18.77 13.30
C ALA A 406 -2.60 -19.40 13.52
N GLY A 407 -3.17 -20.03 12.49
CA GLY A 407 -4.40 -20.81 12.61
C GLY A 407 -4.18 -22.09 13.44
N TYR A 408 -3.30 -22.96 12.97
CA TYR A 408 -2.91 -24.19 13.66
C TYR A 408 -1.39 -24.36 13.73
N PHE A 409 -0.87 -24.54 14.93
CA PHE A 409 0.56 -24.78 15.18
C PHE A 409 0.81 -26.26 15.51
N ALA A 410 1.37 -26.99 14.54
CA ALA A 410 1.47 -28.45 14.52
C ALA A 410 2.83 -29.02 15.01
N SER A 411 3.63 -28.24 15.75
CA SER A 411 5.03 -28.57 16.08
C SER A 411 5.21 -29.52 17.27
N GLU A 412 6.21 -30.42 17.20
CA GLU A 412 6.60 -31.37 18.26
C GLU A 412 7.98 -31.06 18.89
N ASN A 413 8.19 -29.79 19.28
CA ASN A 413 9.28 -29.30 20.14
C ASN A 413 10.55 -28.69 19.53
N VAL A 414 10.55 -28.28 18.26
CA VAL A 414 11.73 -27.66 17.61
C VAL A 414 11.46 -26.27 17.02
N TYR A 415 10.19 -25.91 16.84
CA TYR A 415 9.77 -24.64 16.24
C TYR A 415 9.08 -23.75 17.27
N SER A 416 9.05 -22.43 17.02
CA SER A 416 8.43 -21.46 17.92
C SER A 416 7.54 -20.44 17.20
N VAL A 417 6.53 -19.98 17.94
CA VAL A 417 5.76 -18.77 17.65
C VAL A 417 6.13 -17.76 18.73
N SER A 418 7.12 -16.91 18.45
CA SER A 418 7.73 -16.08 19.50
C SER A 418 8.05 -14.65 19.11
N GLY A 419 7.97 -13.73 20.09
CA GLY A 419 8.28 -12.32 19.87
C GLY A 419 7.27 -11.58 18.98
N ASN A 420 6.10 -12.16 18.73
CA ASN A 420 5.12 -11.58 17.80
C ASN A 420 4.21 -10.57 18.49
N THR A 421 3.69 -9.62 17.73
CA THR A 421 2.77 -8.57 18.23
C THR A 421 1.44 -8.56 17.47
N VAL A 422 0.32 -8.55 18.20
CA VAL A 422 -1.03 -8.43 17.64
C VAL A 422 -1.65 -7.14 18.16
N THR A 423 -2.12 -6.28 17.27
CA THR A 423 -2.77 -5.00 17.61
C THR A 423 -4.07 -4.82 16.84
N ASN A 424 -5.14 -4.43 17.52
CA ASN A 424 -6.45 -4.17 16.92
C ASN A 424 -6.93 -5.29 15.96
N LEU A 425 -6.90 -6.53 16.42
CA LEU A 425 -7.36 -7.70 15.66
C LEU A 425 -8.89 -7.86 15.79
N THR A 426 -9.58 -8.13 14.69
CA THR A 426 -10.95 -8.67 14.72
C THR A 426 -10.95 -10.08 14.17
N LEU A 427 -11.43 -11.05 14.93
CA LEU A 427 -11.40 -12.47 14.58
C LEU A 427 -12.76 -13.12 14.81
N LYS A 428 -13.27 -13.85 13.83
CA LYS A 428 -14.50 -14.64 13.90
C LYS A 428 -14.24 -16.08 13.45
N GLY A 429 -14.71 -17.06 14.22
CA GLY A 429 -14.60 -18.47 13.87
C GLY A 429 -15.44 -19.38 14.75
N TYR A 430 -15.40 -20.69 14.52
CA TYR A 430 -16.35 -21.61 15.17
C TYR A 430 -15.95 -22.09 16.58
N ARG A 431 -14.65 -22.37 16.83
CA ARG A 431 -14.27 -23.09 18.05
C ARG A 431 -12.94 -22.72 18.71
N ASP A 432 -11.81 -22.99 18.06
CA ASP A 432 -10.45 -22.89 18.62
C ASP A 432 -9.85 -21.56 18.14
N LEU A 433 -10.06 -20.49 18.93
CA LEU A 433 -9.80 -19.10 18.55
C LEU A 433 -8.79 -18.43 19.50
N GLY A 434 -7.65 -17.98 19.00
CA GLY A 434 -6.68 -17.26 19.83
C GLY A 434 -6.09 -16.07 19.12
N ALA A 435 -5.90 -14.94 19.82
CA ALA A 435 -5.36 -13.75 19.15
C ALA A 435 -3.97 -14.02 18.56
N VAL A 436 -3.16 -14.90 19.17
CA VAL A 436 -1.88 -15.35 18.59
C VAL A 436 -2.06 -16.66 17.82
N VAL A 437 -2.53 -17.74 18.48
CA VAL A 437 -2.67 -19.07 17.86
C VAL A 437 -4.07 -19.63 18.07
N GLY A 438 -4.74 -20.12 17.03
CA GLY A 438 -6.04 -20.79 17.17
C GLY A 438 -5.95 -22.08 17.98
N CYS A 439 -5.15 -23.02 17.50
CA CYS A 439 -4.88 -24.29 18.19
C CYS A 439 -3.39 -24.65 18.16
N ALA A 440 -2.83 -25.06 19.30
CA ALA A 440 -1.41 -25.40 19.44
C ALA A 440 -1.20 -26.85 19.93
N ALA A 441 -0.41 -27.62 19.17
CA ALA A 441 0.08 -28.95 19.52
C ALA A 441 1.47 -28.95 20.21
N GLY A 442 1.90 -27.78 20.71
CA GLY A 442 3.18 -27.60 21.41
C GLY A 442 3.32 -26.20 22.02
N ALA A 443 2.50 -25.88 23.04
CA ALA A 443 2.33 -24.49 23.51
C ALA A 443 3.54 -23.85 24.22
N GLN A 444 4.53 -24.62 24.67
CA GLN A 444 5.72 -24.08 25.37
C GLN A 444 6.65 -23.28 24.44
N PHE A 445 6.39 -23.35 23.12
CA PHE A 445 7.08 -22.57 22.10
C PHE A 445 6.24 -21.42 21.57
N VAL A 446 5.07 -21.19 22.16
CA VAL A 446 4.32 -19.94 22.03
C VAL A 446 4.75 -19.07 23.21
N LYS A 447 5.70 -18.17 22.98
CA LYS A 447 6.35 -17.41 24.06
C LYS A 447 6.67 -15.98 23.64
N GLU A 448 6.80 -15.06 24.59
CA GLU A 448 7.23 -13.68 24.34
C GLU A 448 6.33 -12.92 23.34
N ASN A 449 5.07 -13.34 23.17
CA ASN A 449 4.12 -12.65 22.30
C ASN A 449 3.35 -11.57 23.07
N VAL A 450 2.96 -10.52 22.36
CA VAL A 450 2.24 -9.36 22.91
C VAL A 450 0.94 -9.15 22.16
N VAL A 451 -0.17 -9.03 22.87
CA VAL A 451 -1.49 -8.70 22.30
C VAL A 451 -1.99 -7.38 22.89
N ASN A 452 -2.30 -6.41 22.04
CA ASN A 452 -2.82 -5.10 22.43
C ASN A 452 -4.07 -4.75 21.61
N GLY A 453 -5.23 -5.20 22.05
CA GLY A 453 -6.49 -5.02 21.31
C GLY A 453 -6.82 -6.23 20.44
N ALA A 454 -7.82 -7.01 20.83
CA ALA A 454 -8.39 -8.05 19.98
C ALA A 454 -9.87 -8.31 20.32
N THR A 455 -10.72 -8.41 19.30
CA THR A 455 -12.12 -8.85 19.40
C THR A 455 -12.24 -10.24 18.81
N ILE A 456 -12.59 -11.23 19.63
CA ILE A 456 -12.69 -12.65 19.25
C ILE A 456 -14.15 -13.10 19.36
N THR A 457 -14.76 -13.46 18.23
CA THR A 457 -16.17 -13.86 18.15
C THR A 457 -16.31 -15.34 17.79
N GLY A 458 -16.97 -16.10 18.66
CA GLY A 458 -17.39 -17.46 18.40
C GLY A 458 -18.73 -17.54 17.68
N ASP A 459 -18.72 -17.96 16.42
CA ASP A 459 -19.94 -18.16 15.61
C ASP A 459 -20.41 -19.62 15.69
N GLN A 460 -21.11 -19.96 16.77
CA GLN A 460 -21.81 -21.24 16.89
C GLN A 460 -23.32 -21.11 16.67
N GLU A 461 -23.83 -19.94 16.28
CA GLU A 461 -25.27 -19.63 16.16
C GLU A 461 -25.95 -20.49 15.09
N THR A 462 -25.25 -20.70 13.98
CA THR A 462 -25.69 -21.52 12.83
C THR A 462 -25.69 -23.02 13.10
N GLY A 463 -25.07 -23.49 14.21
CA GLY A 463 -25.10 -24.88 14.62
C GLY A 463 -24.43 -25.88 13.67
N PHE A 464 -23.57 -25.42 12.74
CA PHE A 464 -22.99 -26.26 11.68
C PHE A 464 -22.31 -27.55 12.17
N TYR A 465 -21.60 -27.53 13.31
CA TYR A 465 -20.96 -28.72 13.89
C TYR A 465 -21.79 -29.46 14.95
N GLY A 466 -23.01 -28.99 15.24
CA GLY A 466 -23.71 -29.34 16.46
C GLY A 466 -22.95 -28.88 17.72
N ALA A 467 -23.25 -29.49 18.87
CA ALA A 467 -22.62 -29.12 20.13
C ALA A 467 -21.11 -29.41 20.14
N LYS A 468 -20.28 -28.36 20.18
CA LYS A 468 -18.81 -28.44 20.30
C LYS A 468 -18.29 -27.45 21.35
N ASP A 469 -17.20 -27.83 22.01
CA ASP A 469 -16.55 -27.02 23.04
C ASP A 469 -16.00 -25.71 22.48
N PHE A 470 -16.52 -24.56 22.87
CA PHE A 470 -15.94 -23.28 22.46
C PHE A 470 -14.63 -22.98 23.23
N ASN A 471 -13.51 -22.80 22.53
CA ASN A 471 -12.17 -22.61 23.08
C ASN A 471 -11.56 -21.31 22.56
N ALA A 472 -11.84 -20.20 23.24
CA ALA A 472 -11.30 -18.89 22.91
C ALA A 472 -10.41 -18.32 24.02
N ASN A 473 -9.29 -17.70 23.65
CA ASN A 473 -8.36 -17.09 24.60
C ASN A 473 -7.59 -15.91 23.97
N ALA A 474 -7.02 -15.06 24.82
CA ALA A 474 -6.17 -13.95 24.39
C ALA A 474 -4.88 -14.39 23.69
N ILE A 475 -4.28 -15.53 24.05
CA ILE A 475 -3.04 -16.00 23.40
C ILE A 475 -3.30 -17.23 22.52
N VAL A 476 -3.73 -18.34 23.13
CA VAL A 476 -3.98 -19.61 22.41
C VAL A 476 -5.40 -20.11 22.68
N GLY A 477 -6.19 -20.31 21.63
CA GLY A 477 -7.57 -20.78 21.76
C GLY A 477 -7.66 -22.15 22.43
N ARG A 478 -6.98 -23.15 21.84
CA ARG A 478 -6.87 -24.50 22.43
C ARG A 478 -5.42 -25.00 22.44
N ILE A 479 -5.05 -25.66 23.53
CA ILE A 479 -3.78 -26.39 23.66
C ILE A 479 -4.09 -27.88 23.69
N THR A 480 -3.65 -28.62 22.67
CA THR A 480 -3.86 -30.07 22.58
C THR A 480 -2.69 -30.86 23.15
N LYS A 481 -1.48 -30.27 23.18
CA LYS A 481 -0.27 -30.83 23.78
C LYS A 481 0.62 -29.71 24.35
N GLY A 482 1.27 -29.96 25.49
CA GLY A 482 2.17 -29.02 26.17
C GLY A 482 1.47 -28.00 27.09
N THR A 483 2.19 -26.99 27.54
CA THR A 483 1.71 -25.88 28.40
C THR A 483 2.12 -24.54 27.81
N LEU A 484 1.31 -23.49 28.00
CA LEU A 484 1.63 -22.14 27.51
C LEU A 484 2.77 -21.51 28.33
N ASP A 485 3.67 -20.81 27.65
CA ASP A 485 4.74 -20.06 28.34
C ASP A 485 4.19 -18.77 28.99
N ASN A 486 4.65 -18.45 30.20
CA ASN A 486 4.16 -17.30 30.97
C ASN A 486 4.74 -15.94 30.53
N SER A 487 5.68 -15.92 29.57
CA SER A 487 6.26 -14.69 29.01
C SER A 487 5.33 -13.95 28.04
N ASN A 488 4.22 -14.56 27.63
CA ASN A 488 3.23 -13.89 26.79
C ASN A 488 2.43 -12.84 27.57
N THR A 489 2.10 -11.72 26.93
CA THR A 489 1.34 -10.63 27.56
C THR A 489 0.15 -10.23 26.69
N PHE A 490 -0.94 -9.78 27.31
CA PHE A 490 -2.11 -9.29 26.60
C PHE A 490 -2.82 -8.15 27.34
N SER A 491 -3.43 -7.25 26.59
CA SER A 491 -4.32 -6.18 27.06
C SER A 491 -5.46 -5.94 26.06
N ASN A 492 -6.61 -5.49 26.56
CA ASN A 492 -7.77 -5.09 25.76
C ASN A 492 -8.28 -6.21 24.82
N VAL A 493 -8.51 -7.41 25.36
CA VAL A 493 -9.06 -8.54 24.59
C VAL A 493 -10.50 -8.78 24.98
N ASP A 494 -11.40 -8.66 24.02
CA ASP A 494 -12.82 -8.94 24.15
C ASP A 494 -13.15 -10.30 23.50
N ILE A 495 -13.77 -11.20 24.26
CA ILE A 495 -14.19 -12.53 23.78
C ILE A 495 -15.72 -12.60 23.82
N ILE A 496 -16.33 -12.75 22.65
CA ILE A 496 -17.77 -12.80 22.43
C ILE A 496 -18.17 -14.26 22.13
N THR A 497 -18.93 -14.88 23.02
CA THR A 497 -19.38 -16.27 22.88
C THR A 497 -20.80 -16.35 22.31
N GLY A 498 -21.00 -16.91 21.11
CA GLY A 498 -22.30 -17.39 20.67
C GLY A 498 -22.61 -18.75 21.34
N LYS A 499 -23.34 -18.77 22.46
CA LYS A 499 -23.69 -20.00 23.18
C LYS A 499 -24.93 -20.65 22.54
N GLN A 500 -24.88 -21.96 22.25
CA GLN A 500 -26.07 -22.73 21.84
C GLN A 500 -27.14 -22.71 22.94
N PRO A 501 -28.38 -22.23 22.67
CA PRO A 501 -29.47 -22.25 23.64
C PRO A 501 -30.08 -23.65 23.84
N SER A 502 -30.60 -23.93 25.04
CA SER A 502 -31.39 -25.15 25.29
C SER A 502 -32.80 -25.00 24.69
N ILE A 503 -33.16 -25.86 23.73
CA ILE A 503 -34.46 -25.81 23.04
C ILE A 503 -35.48 -26.69 23.78
N ILE A 504 -36.61 -26.11 24.19
CA ILE A 504 -37.73 -26.83 24.80
C ILE A 504 -38.63 -27.37 23.69
N ASN A 505 -38.85 -28.69 23.64
CA ASN A 505 -39.60 -29.35 22.56
C ASN A 505 -40.95 -29.91 23.05
N ASN A 506 -42.07 -29.34 22.63
CA ASN A 506 -43.44 -29.81 22.90
C ASN A 506 -43.82 -30.03 24.39
N ASP A 507 -43.05 -29.52 25.35
CA ASP A 507 -43.25 -29.75 26.79
C ASP A 507 -43.73 -28.46 27.49
N THR A 508 -45.03 -28.40 27.79
CA THR A 508 -45.66 -27.24 28.42
C THR A 508 -45.28 -27.05 29.87
N GLN A 509 -44.83 -28.09 30.59
CA GLN A 509 -44.37 -27.97 31.98
C GLN A 509 -42.92 -27.46 32.03
N ALA A 510 -42.06 -27.95 31.14
CA ALA A 510 -40.70 -27.44 30.99
C ALA A 510 -40.70 -25.96 30.59
N LEU A 511 -41.57 -25.55 29.65
CA LEU A 511 -41.74 -24.15 29.28
C LEU A 511 -42.15 -23.28 30.48
N ARG A 512 -43.13 -23.73 31.28
CA ARG A 512 -43.56 -23.00 32.48
C ARG A 512 -42.41 -22.86 33.48
N ASN A 513 -41.66 -23.93 33.71
CA ASN A 513 -40.52 -23.90 34.63
C ASN A 513 -39.43 -22.93 34.13
N ALA A 514 -39.17 -22.89 32.82
CA ALA A 514 -38.22 -21.96 32.21
C ALA A 514 -38.66 -20.50 32.35
N ILE A 515 -39.93 -20.17 32.05
CA ILE A 515 -40.48 -18.82 32.22
C ILE A 515 -40.38 -18.35 33.69
N ASN A 516 -40.68 -19.25 34.64
CA ASN A 516 -40.60 -18.92 36.07
C ASN A 516 -39.16 -18.66 36.52
N ALA A 517 -38.21 -19.47 36.04
CA ALA A 517 -36.80 -19.37 36.40
C ALA A 517 -36.04 -18.24 35.67
N ALA A 518 -36.56 -17.76 34.54
CA ALA A 518 -35.90 -16.78 33.68
C ALA A 518 -35.59 -15.45 34.39
N GLN A 519 -34.39 -14.95 34.13
CA GLN A 519 -33.89 -13.63 34.52
C GLN A 519 -34.18 -12.60 33.41
N ALA A 520 -33.89 -11.32 33.68
CA ALA A 520 -34.08 -10.26 32.68
C ALA A 520 -33.16 -10.46 31.46
N ASN A 521 -33.70 -10.25 30.26
CA ASN A 521 -33.10 -10.46 28.94
C ASN A 521 -32.81 -11.92 28.56
N ASP A 522 -33.29 -12.90 29.32
CA ASP A 522 -33.17 -14.30 28.93
C ASP A 522 -33.99 -14.61 27.67
N ILE A 523 -33.44 -15.47 26.81
CA ILE A 523 -34.11 -15.99 25.61
C ILE A 523 -34.44 -17.46 25.80
N ILE A 524 -35.72 -17.79 25.68
CA ILE A 524 -36.27 -19.15 25.78
C ILE A 524 -36.56 -19.65 24.38
N TYR A 525 -35.83 -20.67 23.94
CA TYR A 525 -36.02 -21.27 22.62
C TYR A 525 -36.98 -22.44 22.72
N VAL A 526 -37.98 -22.46 21.84
CA VAL A 526 -39.05 -23.46 21.81
C VAL A 526 -39.18 -24.05 20.41
N SER A 527 -39.58 -25.32 20.31
CA SER A 527 -39.82 -25.99 19.03
C SER A 527 -40.98 -26.98 19.10
N GLY A 528 -41.73 -27.07 18.00
CA GLY A 528 -42.89 -27.97 17.83
C GLY A 528 -44.23 -27.40 18.32
N THR A 529 -45.23 -28.27 18.47
CA THR A 529 -46.60 -27.95 18.89
C THR A 529 -46.81 -28.15 20.40
N PHE A 530 -47.06 -27.06 21.12
CA PHE A 530 -47.41 -27.00 22.53
C PHE A 530 -48.93 -26.99 22.73
N ASN A 531 -49.50 -28.08 23.25
CA ASN A 531 -50.93 -28.14 23.59
C ASN A 531 -51.13 -27.67 25.04
N VAL A 532 -51.64 -26.45 25.22
CA VAL A 532 -51.71 -25.77 26.51
C VAL A 532 -53.15 -25.78 27.06
N ASP A 533 -53.37 -26.47 28.18
CA ASP A 533 -54.66 -26.56 28.87
C ASP A 533 -54.87 -25.46 29.93
N TYR A 534 -53.85 -24.68 30.28
CA TYR A 534 -53.88 -23.57 31.23
C TYR A 534 -53.56 -22.20 30.59
N VAL A 535 -53.55 -21.10 31.37
CA VAL A 535 -53.10 -19.76 30.91
C VAL A 535 -51.62 -19.56 31.24
N ILE A 536 -50.77 -19.33 30.24
CA ILE A 536 -49.36 -19.02 30.47
C ILE A 536 -49.25 -17.59 30.97
N THR A 537 -48.86 -17.40 32.23
CA THR A 537 -48.74 -16.08 32.84
C THR A 537 -47.28 -15.66 32.89
N ILE A 538 -46.98 -14.46 32.39
CA ILE A 538 -45.68 -13.81 32.44
C ILE A 538 -45.83 -12.52 33.24
N ASP A 539 -45.20 -12.48 34.41
CA ASP A 539 -45.44 -11.45 35.43
C ASP A 539 -44.10 -10.91 35.97
N ASN A 540 -43.91 -9.59 35.86
CA ASN A 540 -42.67 -8.89 36.19
C ASN A 540 -41.40 -9.53 35.57
N LYS A 541 -41.45 -9.89 34.28
CA LYS A 541 -40.33 -10.49 33.53
C LYS A 541 -39.91 -9.66 32.33
N GLN A 542 -38.62 -9.65 32.00
CA GLN A 542 -38.12 -9.14 30.72
C GLN A 542 -37.47 -10.29 29.95
N ILE A 543 -38.15 -10.90 28.99
CA ILE A 543 -37.68 -12.14 28.34
C ILE A 543 -38.08 -12.20 26.87
N SER A 544 -37.39 -13.04 26.10
CA SER A 544 -37.81 -13.40 24.73
C SER A 544 -38.17 -14.88 24.62
N ILE A 545 -39.22 -15.22 23.86
CA ILE A 545 -39.62 -16.58 23.55
C ILE A 545 -39.55 -16.76 22.03
N VAL A 546 -38.62 -17.60 21.56
CA VAL A 546 -38.28 -17.71 20.14
C VAL A 546 -38.59 -19.13 19.64
N GLY A 547 -39.46 -19.22 18.64
CA GLY A 547 -39.77 -20.44 17.93
C GLY A 547 -38.66 -20.86 16.97
N MET A 548 -38.32 -22.14 16.98
CA MET A 548 -37.39 -22.77 16.06
C MET A 548 -38.15 -23.71 15.13
N GLY A 549 -38.11 -23.44 13.82
CA GLY A 549 -38.93 -24.15 12.84
C GLY A 549 -40.43 -23.87 13.00
N ALA A 550 -41.29 -24.82 12.60
CA ALA A 550 -42.74 -24.67 12.67
C ALA A 550 -43.28 -24.80 14.12
N THR A 551 -42.99 -23.80 14.96
CA THR A 551 -43.40 -23.78 16.38
C THR A 551 -44.81 -23.24 16.54
N LYS A 552 -45.65 -23.98 17.26
CA LYS A 552 -47.08 -23.67 17.41
C LYS A 552 -47.54 -23.82 18.86
N PHE A 553 -48.33 -22.89 19.35
CA PHE A 553 -49.08 -23.03 20.61
C PHE A 553 -50.56 -23.20 20.29
N VAL A 554 -51.17 -24.25 20.86
CA VAL A 554 -52.57 -24.59 20.66
C VAL A 554 -53.27 -24.63 22.00
N LYS A 555 -54.39 -23.92 22.12
CA LYS A 555 -55.26 -23.98 23.30
C LYS A 555 -56.71 -24.05 22.89
N THR A 556 -57.43 -25.02 23.44
CA THR A 556 -58.87 -25.22 23.21
C THR A 556 -59.66 -24.84 24.47
N GLY A 557 -60.46 -23.79 24.38
CA GLY A 557 -61.29 -23.30 25.49
C GLY A 557 -60.54 -22.52 26.58
N GLY A 558 -61.28 -21.70 27.34
CA GLY A 558 -60.74 -20.80 28.38
C GLY A 558 -60.75 -19.32 27.98
N SER A 559 -60.14 -18.46 28.80
CA SER A 559 -60.13 -17.01 28.58
C SER A 559 -59.00 -16.56 27.65
N HIS A 560 -57.74 -16.84 27.99
CA HIS A 560 -56.56 -16.43 27.20
C HIS A 560 -55.48 -17.51 27.12
N LEU A 561 -54.62 -17.45 26.11
CA LEU A 561 -53.43 -18.31 26.00
C LEU A 561 -52.24 -17.73 26.79
N PHE A 562 -51.93 -16.45 26.57
CA PHE A 562 -50.91 -15.71 27.32
C PHE A 562 -51.52 -14.55 28.12
N ASN A 563 -51.04 -14.34 29.35
CA ASN A 563 -51.35 -13.19 30.21
C ASN A 563 -50.04 -12.51 30.60
N VAL A 564 -49.79 -11.32 30.06
CA VAL A 564 -48.56 -10.54 30.27
C VAL A 564 -48.87 -9.31 31.13
N ALA A 565 -48.28 -9.23 32.32
CA ALA A 565 -48.70 -8.27 33.34
C ALA A 565 -47.55 -7.61 34.12
N ASN A 566 -47.90 -6.53 34.84
CA ASN A 566 -47.11 -5.84 35.88
C ASN A 566 -45.68 -5.48 35.42
N GLY A 567 -45.55 -4.62 34.41
CA GLY A 567 -44.23 -4.14 33.97
C GLY A 567 -43.43 -5.12 33.10
N SER A 568 -43.98 -6.30 32.79
CA SER A 568 -43.26 -7.29 31.97
C SER A 568 -42.95 -6.75 30.56
N GLN A 569 -41.79 -7.09 30.01
CA GLN A 569 -41.40 -6.81 28.63
C GLN A 569 -41.12 -8.15 27.93
N VAL A 570 -42.01 -8.58 27.05
CA VAL A 570 -41.94 -9.91 26.46
C VAL A 570 -41.87 -9.81 24.94
N THR A 571 -40.84 -10.41 24.35
CA THR A 571 -40.75 -10.57 22.89
C THR A 571 -41.13 -12.00 22.51
N PHE A 572 -42.10 -12.18 21.64
CA PHE A 572 -42.37 -13.46 20.97
C PHE A 572 -41.82 -13.39 19.54
N GLN A 573 -41.14 -14.44 19.09
CA GLN A 573 -40.55 -14.47 17.75
C GLN A 573 -40.76 -15.82 17.05
N ASN A 574 -41.05 -15.80 15.74
CA ASN A 574 -41.09 -16.99 14.87
C ASN A 574 -42.03 -18.11 15.36
N LEU A 575 -43.24 -17.77 15.82
CA LEU A 575 -44.19 -18.74 16.36
C LEU A 575 -45.63 -18.49 15.95
N THR A 576 -46.44 -19.55 15.95
CA THR A 576 -47.86 -19.49 15.66
C THR A 576 -48.69 -19.71 16.93
N LEU A 577 -49.67 -18.85 17.19
CA LEU A 577 -50.69 -19.03 18.22
C LEU A 577 -52.02 -19.38 17.56
N ASP A 578 -52.52 -20.59 17.82
CA ASP A 578 -53.81 -21.07 17.31
C ASP A 578 -54.79 -21.23 18.47
N GLY A 579 -55.64 -20.23 18.63
CA GLY A 579 -56.65 -20.11 19.68
C GLY A 579 -58.00 -20.68 19.26
N ALA A 580 -58.05 -21.82 18.56
CA ALA A 580 -59.32 -22.41 18.13
C ALA A 580 -60.27 -22.69 19.33
N GLY A 581 -61.23 -21.79 19.55
CA GLY A 581 -62.27 -21.89 20.58
C GLY A 581 -61.98 -21.18 21.92
N LEU A 582 -61.09 -20.17 21.97
CA LEU A 582 -60.98 -19.29 23.15
C LEU A 582 -62.20 -18.37 23.24
N ALA A 583 -62.75 -18.20 24.44
CA ALA A 583 -63.99 -17.41 24.64
C ALA A 583 -63.76 -15.89 24.73
N ARG A 584 -62.49 -15.45 24.79
CA ARG A 584 -62.15 -14.03 24.91
C ARG A 584 -60.96 -13.60 24.04
N GLU A 585 -59.70 -13.91 24.39
CA GLU A 585 -58.53 -13.35 23.66
C GLU A 585 -57.33 -14.29 23.51
N GLY A 586 -56.48 -14.11 22.49
CA GLY A 586 -55.21 -14.86 22.33
C GLY A 586 -54.15 -14.44 23.36
N ILE A 587 -53.74 -13.17 23.33
CA ILE A 587 -52.81 -12.55 24.31
C ILE A 587 -53.51 -11.43 25.06
N TYR A 588 -53.41 -11.42 26.39
CA TYR A 588 -53.95 -10.38 27.26
C TYR A 588 -52.81 -9.59 27.94
N VAL A 589 -52.75 -8.27 27.70
CA VAL A 589 -51.65 -7.39 28.14
C VAL A 589 -52.18 -6.32 29.08
N ARG A 590 -51.60 -6.20 30.29
CA ARG A 590 -52.13 -5.29 31.33
C ARG A 590 -51.07 -4.77 32.30
N ASN A 591 -51.43 -3.75 33.09
CA ASN A 591 -50.61 -3.23 34.19
C ASN A 591 -49.17 -2.82 33.76
N ASN A 592 -49.07 -1.91 32.79
CA ASN A 592 -47.78 -1.36 32.31
C ASN A 592 -46.86 -2.39 31.64
N ALA A 593 -47.43 -3.43 31.02
CA ALA A 593 -46.67 -4.47 30.33
C ALA A 593 -46.47 -4.12 28.85
N THR A 594 -45.36 -4.57 28.28
CA THR A 594 -45.01 -4.46 26.87
C THR A 594 -44.90 -5.84 26.25
N VAL A 595 -45.58 -6.06 25.13
CA VAL A 595 -45.41 -7.24 24.29
C VAL A 595 -44.88 -6.82 22.94
N THR A 596 -43.88 -7.52 22.42
CA THR A 596 -43.38 -7.36 21.05
C THR A 596 -43.55 -8.68 20.32
N LEU A 597 -44.20 -8.69 19.16
CA LEU A 597 -44.34 -9.85 18.29
C LEU A 597 -43.46 -9.66 17.05
N VAL A 598 -42.65 -10.65 16.71
CA VAL A 598 -41.75 -10.63 15.55
C VAL A 598 -41.97 -11.89 14.72
N ASP A 599 -42.35 -11.79 13.46
CA ASP A 599 -42.57 -12.97 12.59
C ASP A 599 -43.56 -14.00 13.19
N CYS A 600 -44.57 -13.53 13.92
CA CYS A 600 -45.56 -14.37 14.58
C CYS A 600 -46.87 -14.41 13.79
N SER A 601 -47.65 -15.50 13.92
CA SER A 601 -49.02 -15.56 13.40
C SER A 601 -49.97 -15.91 14.53
N ILE A 602 -50.97 -15.06 14.78
CA ILE A 602 -51.97 -15.26 15.84
C ILE A 602 -53.34 -15.33 15.17
N LYS A 603 -54.05 -16.43 15.44
CA LYS A 603 -55.43 -16.59 14.98
C LYS A 603 -56.29 -17.15 16.10
N ASN A 604 -57.20 -16.32 16.60
CA ASN A 604 -58.23 -16.69 17.56
C ASN A 604 -59.60 -16.66 16.88
N THR A 605 -60.23 -17.82 16.73
CA THR A 605 -61.52 -17.92 16.02
C THR A 605 -62.75 -17.65 16.91
N GLY A 606 -62.57 -17.47 18.22
CA GLY A 606 -63.66 -17.29 19.20
C GLY A 606 -63.70 -15.92 19.89
N GLY A 607 -62.74 -15.03 19.62
CA GLY A 607 -62.62 -13.70 20.22
C GLY A 607 -61.40 -12.94 19.67
N LEU A 608 -60.93 -11.88 20.35
CA LEU A 608 -59.83 -11.04 19.85
C LEU A 608 -58.50 -11.81 19.79
N ASP A 609 -57.59 -11.45 18.89
CA ASP A 609 -56.22 -11.99 18.91
C ASP A 609 -55.43 -11.39 20.07
N ILE A 610 -55.58 -10.08 20.31
CA ILE A 610 -54.91 -9.35 21.40
C ILE A 610 -55.88 -8.38 22.08
N CYS A 611 -55.90 -8.38 23.42
CA CYS A 611 -56.54 -7.31 24.21
C CYS A 611 -55.52 -6.61 25.10
N VAL A 612 -55.60 -5.28 25.11
CA VAL A 612 -54.83 -4.41 26.00
C VAL A 612 -55.76 -3.79 27.03
N ASP A 613 -55.44 -3.98 28.31
CA ASP A 613 -56.19 -3.44 29.44
C ASP A 613 -55.36 -2.41 30.22
N GLU A 614 -55.91 -1.20 30.31
CA GLU A 614 -55.41 -0.13 31.17
C GLU A 614 -56.27 -0.08 32.44
N ALA A 615 -55.85 -0.82 33.47
CA ALA A 615 -56.51 -0.72 34.76
C ALA A 615 -56.31 0.68 35.34
N SER A 616 -57.42 1.41 35.57
CA SER A 616 -57.38 2.58 36.44
C SER A 616 -57.08 2.11 37.87
N ASP A 617 -55.83 2.27 38.34
CA ASP A 617 -55.58 2.20 39.78
C ASP A 617 -56.25 3.41 40.44
N ALA A 618 -57.47 3.19 40.91
CA ALA A 618 -58.27 4.17 41.63
C ALA A 618 -57.60 4.68 42.93
N THR A 619 -56.43 4.16 43.32
CA THR A 619 -55.71 4.59 44.53
C THR A 619 -54.44 5.42 44.29
N HIS A 620 -53.90 5.56 43.07
CA HIS A 620 -52.59 6.23 42.90
C HIS A 620 -52.42 7.23 41.73
N GLY A 621 -53.45 7.56 40.95
CA GLY A 621 -53.37 8.67 39.99
C GLY A 621 -52.21 8.61 38.98
N LYS A 622 -51.68 7.41 38.71
CA LYS A 622 -50.65 7.17 37.70
C LYS A 622 -51.32 6.53 36.49
N ASN A 623 -51.23 7.17 35.33
CA ASN A 623 -51.53 6.54 34.05
C ASN A 623 -50.51 5.41 33.85
N THR A 624 -50.95 4.16 33.81
CA THR A 624 -50.11 3.02 33.45
C THR A 624 -50.42 2.63 32.01
N THR A 625 -49.42 2.70 31.13
CA THR A 625 -49.59 2.41 29.70
C THR A 625 -49.06 1.02 29.39
N SER A 626 -49.91 0.14 28.88
CA SER A 626 -49.48 -1.15 28.33
C SER A 626 -49.26 -1.01 26.83
N THR A 627 -48.29 -1.73 26.26
CA THR A 627 -47.86 -1.54 24.86
C THR A 627 -47.80 -2.87 24.12
N VAL A 628 -48.19 -2.89 22.85
CA VAL A 628 -48.05 -4.04 21.96
C VAL A 628 -47.38 -3.59 20.67
N ASN A 629 -46.19 -4.11 20.39
CA ASN A 629 -45.43 -3.88 19.17
C ASN A 629 -45.58 -5.09 18.25
N LEU A 630 -45.83 -4.86 16.97
CA LEU A 630 -45.98 -5.90 15.95
C LEU A 630 -44.89 -5.68 14.90
N ILE A 631 -44.17 -6.72 14.52
CA ILE A 631 -43.07 -6.67 13.55
C ILE A 631 -43.27 -7.89 12.65
N ASN A 632 -43.63 -7.68 11.38
CA ASN A 632 -43.86 -8.74 10.39
C ASN A 632 -44.76 -9.88 10.92
N SER A 633 -45.80 -9.55 11.71
CA SER A 633 -46.63 -10.52 12.42
C SER A 633 -48.08 -10.44 11.95
N ASP A 634 -48.68 -11.59 11.65
CA ASP A 634 -50.05 -11.74 11.18
C ASP A 634 -51.03 -11.82 12.37
N VAL A 635 -51.78 -10.74 12.61
CA VAL A 635 -52.76 -10.57 13.69
C VAL A 635 -54.01 -9.91 13.10
N GLU A 636 -55.17 -10.55 13.22
CA GLU A 636 -56.43 -10.10 12.58
C GLU A 636 -57.22 -9.14 13.51
N ASP A 637 -57.28 -9.38 14.82
CA ASP A 637 -58.17 -8.63 15.75
C ASP A 637 -57.46 -8.10 17.02
N VAL A 638 -57.27 -6.77 17.13
CA VAL A 638 -56.70 -6.10 18.33
C VAL A 638 -57.68 -5.06 18.90
N ALA A 639 -57.99 -5.13 20.21
CA ALA A 639 -58.85 -4.13 20.87
C ALA A 639 -58.34 -3.63 22.24
N ILE A 640 -58.80 -2.44 22.61
CA ILE A 640 -58.60 -1.84 23.95
C ILE A 640 -59.86 -2.09 24.78
N CYS A 641 -59.71 -2.72 25.94
CA CYS A 641 -60.84 -3.28 26.67
C CYS A 641 -61.43 -2.37 27.77
N ALA A 642 -60.89 -1.17 28.05
CA ALA A 642 -61.42 -0.18 29.01
C ALA A 642 -61.07 1.31 28.70
N SER A 643 -61.91 2.28 29.11
CA SER A 643 -61.80 3.76 28.87
C SER A 643 -61.28 4.59 30.07
N PRO A 644 -60.72 5.81 29.90
CA PRO A 644 -60.25 6.49 28.68
C PRO A 644 -58.71 6.45 28.53
N VAL A 645 -58.23 6.40 27.28
CA VAL A 645 -56.86 6.00 26.89
C VAL A 645 -55.92 7.20 26.67
N THR A 646 -54.61 7.00 26.88
CA THR A 646 -53.55 7.96 26.51
C THR A 646 -52.54 7.53 25.42
N SER A 647 -52.47 6.27 24.95
CA SER A 647 -51.78 5.92 23.67
C SER A 647 -51.84 4.43 23.28
N VAL A 648 -51.92 4.13 21.97
CA VAL A 648 -51.55 2.82 21.36
C VAL A 648 -50.44 3.07 20.34
N ALA A 649 -49.34 2.32 20.40
CA ALA A 649 -48.24 2.39 19.42
C ALA A 649 -48.19 1.05 18.66
N ALA A 650 -48.37 1.09 17.34
CA ALA A 650 -48.15 -0.04 16.45
C ALA A 650 -46.81 0.14 15.73
N THR A 651 -46.03 -0.93 15.61
CA THR A 651 -44.85 -1.01 14.75
C THR A 651 -45.17 -1.81 13.48
N GLN A 652 -44.25 -1.82 12.52
CA GLN A 652 -44.47 -2.20 11.12
C GLN A 652 -45.16 -3.57 10.92
N ASP A 653 -46.20 -3.55 10.07
CA ASP A 653 -46.94 -4.68 9.47
C ASP A 653 -48.19 -5.19 10.19
N THR A 654 -49.20 -4.33 10.44
CA THR A 654 -50.56 -4.78 10.78
C THR A 654 -51.64 -3.83 10.26
N PHE A 655 -52.72 -4.38 9.68
CA PHE A 655 -53.94 -3.65 9.37
C PHE A 655 -54.72 -3.39 10.67
N VAL A 656 -54.89 -2.13 11.06
CA VAL A 656 -55.81 -1.76 12.17
C VAL A 656 -57.00 -1.02 11.58
N ASN A 657 -58.15 -1.69 11.53
CA ASN A 657 -59.40 -1.13 11.01
C ASN A 657 -60.16 -0.44 12.16
N PHE A 658 -60.04 0.89 12.28
CA PHE A 658 -60.86 1.65 13.22
C PHE A 658 -62.21 1.98 12.58
N ASN A 659 -63.21 1.15 12.86
CA ASN A 659 -64.59 1.46 12.47
C ASN A 659 -65.22 2.32 13.58
N TYR A 660 -65.27 3.64 13.40
CA TYR A 660 -66.12 4.51 14.23
C TYR A 660 -66.95 5.46 13.37
N ASP A 661 -68.24 5.42 13.60
CA ASP A 661 -69.29 6.11 12.86
C ASP A 661 -69.46 7.57 13.36
N ALA A 662 -69.65 8.48 12.41
CA ALA A 662 -70.20 9.84 12.48
C ALA A 662 -69.71 10.89 13.53
N ASP A 663 -69.19 12.00 12.98
CA ASP A 663 -69.52 13.41 13.32
C ASP A 663 -69.08 13.96 14.71
N THR A 664 -67.93 14.66 14.79
CA THR A 664 -67.74 16.00 15.41
C THR A 664 -66.27 16.36 15.72
N SER A 665 -65.88 17.57 15.29
CA SER A 665 -64.88 18.49 15.85
C SER A 665 -63.37 18.13 15.93
N VAL A 666 -62.58 19.06 15.40
CA VAL A 666 -61.11 19.16 15.34
C VAL A 666 -60.50 19.52 16.71
N GLY A 667 -59.37 18.91 17.09
CA GLY A 667 -58.48 19.47 18.11
C GLY A 667 -57.39 18.52 18.65
N TYR A 668 -56.12 18.88 18.42
CA TYR A 668 -54.90 18.47 19.15
C TYR A 668 -54.40 17.03 19.06
N ILE A 669 -53.30 16.81 18.30
CA ILE A 669 -52.14 15.98 18.72
C ILE A 669 -50.86 16.68 18.24
N GLU A 670 -50.20 17.41 19.15
CA GLU A 670 -48.80 17.84 19.01
C GLU A 670 -47.90 16.82 19.71
N LYS A 671 -46.78 16.45 19.07
CA LYS A 671 -45.63 15.70 19.60
C LYS A 671 -45.97 14.37 20.29
N GLN A 672 -45.51 13.27 19.69
CA GLN A 672 -44.56 12.26 20.23
C GLN A 672 -44.37 11.19 19.14
N GLY A 673 -43.14 10.77 18.90
CA GLY A 673 -42.70 10.08 17.66
C GLY A 673 -43.30 8.70 17.42
N ILE A 674 -44.22 8.61 16.46
CA ILE A 674 -44.77 7.35 15.93
C ILE A 674 -44.67 7.38 14.40
N ASN A 675 -43.98 6.38 13.83
CA ASN A 675 -43.78 6.18 12.38
C ASN A 675 -44.88 5.23 11.86
N LEU A 676 -45.87 5.75 11.13
CA LEU A 676 -46.88 4.95 10.41
C LEU A 676 -46.39 4.70 8.97
N LYS A 677 -46.63 3.50 8.39
CA LYS A 677 -46.39 3.26 6.96
C LYS A 677 -47.40 4.07 6.10
N PRO A 678 -47.00 4.68 4.96
CA PRO A 678 -47.79 5.69 4.23
C PRO A 678 -48.92 5.14 3.34
N GLU A 679 -49.01 3.84 3.13
CA GLU A 679 -49.92 3.23 2.14
C GLU A 679 -51.41 3.27 2.49
N ASN A 680 -51.76 3.74 3.70
CA ASN A 680 -53.14 4.03 4.12
C ASN A 680 -53.43 5.52 4.36
N ILE A 681 -52.59 6.45 3.85
CA ILE A 681 -52.87 7.89 3.95
C ILE A 681 -53.30 8.44 2.58
N SER A 682 -54.61 8.65 2.42
CA SER A 682 -55.15 9.57 1.42
C SER A 682 -54.91 11.01 1.90
N ILE A 683 -53.85 11.67 1.41
CA ILE A 683 -53.63 13.10 1.66
C ILE A 683 -54.20 13.91 0.48
N ASN A 684 -55.46 14.30 0.59
CA ASN A 684 -55.98 15.46 -0.12
C ASN A 684 -55.85 16.69 0.78
N GLY A 685 -54.71 17.39 0.74
CA GLY A 685 -54.60 18.70 1.38
C GLY A 685 -53.18 19.12 1.73
N ASN A 686 -52.77 20.27 1.16
CA ASN A 686 -51.52 20.98 1.42
C ASN A 686 -51.22 21.16 2.91
N ASN A 687 -50.06 20.73 3.40
CA ASN A 687 -49.52 21.26 4.65
C ASN A 687 -47.99 21.36 4.68
N GLN A 688 -47.51 22.35 5.45
CA GLN A 688 -46.33 23.18 5.21
C GLN A 688 -45.32 23.06 6.38
N GLY A 689 -44.51 22.00 6.45
CA GLY A 689 -43.44 21.87 7.46
C GLY A 689 -42.41 20.80 7.09
N GLY A 690 -41.12 21.15 7.13
CA GLY A 690 -40.00 20.34 6.63
C GLY A 690 -39.67 19.10 7.47
N ASN A 691 -40.52 18.08 7.38
CA ASN A 691 -40.24 16.73 7.86
C ASN A 691 -39.97 15.80 6.67
N GLY A 692 -39.14 14.77 6.86
CA GLY A 692 -38.86 13.81 5.81
C GLY A 692 -40.08 12.95 5.42
N PHE A 693 -40.18 12.62 4.15
CA PHE A 693 -41.31 11.95 3.52
C PHE A 693 -40.87 10.60 2.98
N TYR A 694 -41.64 9.55 3.25
CA TYR A 694 -41.36 8.21 2.75
C TYR A 694 -42.16 7.95 1.46
N VAL A 695 -41.52 7.36 0.45
CA VAL A 695 -42.13 7.05 -0.86
C VAL A 695 -41.85 5.60 -1.26
N ASP A 696 -42.80 5.00 -1.97
CA ASP A 696 -42.77 3.62 -2.44
C ASP A 696 -42.92 3.51 -3.98
N SER A 697 -42.92 4.65 -4.68
CA SER A 697 -43.04 4.69 -6.13
C SER A 697 -42.47 5.98 -6.74
N ALA A 698 -42.01 5.87 -7.99
CA ALA A 698 -41.48 6.98 -8.77
C ALA A 698 -42.51 8.13 -8.91
N ASP A 699 -43.79 7.81 -9.13
CA ASP A 699 -44.85 8.81 -9.27
C ASP A 699 -45.08 9.62 -7.99
N LYS A 700 -45.03 8.98 -6.81
CA LYS A 700 -45.17 9.68 -5.52
C LYS A 700 -43.97 10.59 -5.27
N MET A 701 -42.77 10.08 -5.53
CA MET A 701 -41.52 10.85 -5.44
C MET A 701 -41.55 12.10 -6.32
N ALA A 702 -41.88 11.95 -7.60
CA ALA A 702 -41.98 13.06 -8.56
C ALA A 702 -43.04 14.10 -8.13
N ASN A 703 -44.23 13.64 -7.73
CA ASN A 703 -45.31 14.53 -7.29
C ASN A 703 -44.94 15.33 -6.04
N LEU A 704 -44.27 14.69 -5.07
CA LEU A 704 -43.87 15.33 -3.83
C LEU A 704 -42.82 16.42 -4.08
N ILE A 705 -41.74 16.08 -4.78
CA ILE A 705 -40.62 16.98 -5.05
C ILE A 705 -41.11 18.15 -5.92
N ASN A 706 -41.84 17.87 -7.00
CA ASN A 706 -42.29 18.91 -7.94
C ASN A 706 -43.41 19.81 -7.37
N LYS A 707 -44.07 19.43 -6.26
CA LYS A 707 -45.04 20.29 -5.56
C LYS A 707 -44.44 20.99 -4.34
N ALA A 708 -43.22 20.65 -3.94
CA ALA A 708 -42.55 21.26 -2.80
C ALA A 708 -42.45 22.78 -2.93
N THR A 709 -42.71 23.49 -1.83
CA THR A 709 -42.50 24.95 -1.70
C THR A 709 -41.56 25.30 -0.54
N LYS A 710 -41.04 24.27 0.13
CA LYS A 710 -40.08 24.30 1.24
C LYS A 710 -39.16 23.09 1.11
N SER A 711 -37.96 23.17 1.65
CA SER A 711 -37.00 22.07 1.66
C SER A 711 -37.59 20.81 2.29
N LEU A 712 -37.20 19.64 1.77
CA LEU A 712 -37.67 18.35 2.26
C LEU A 712 -36.63 17.24 2.10
N ASN A 713 -36.81 16.17 2.87
CA ASN A 713 -36.10 14.90 2.69
C ASN A 713 -37.09 13.86 2.16
N VAL A 714 -36.66 12.99 1.26
CA VAL A 714 -37.42 11.89 0.67
C VAL A 714 -36.68 10.61 0.98
N TYR A 715 -37.35 9.62 1.55
CA TYR A 715 -36.80 8.31 1.89
C TYR A 715 -37.49 7.23 1.05
N LEU A 716 -36.73 6.38 0.36
CA LEU A 716 -37.28 5.24 -0.38
C LEU A 716 -37.53 4.07 0.60
N LEU A 717 -38.74 3.50 0.61
CA LEU A 717 -39.13 2.44 1.56
C LEU A 717 -38.89 1.02 1.04
N ASN A 718 -38.87 0.87 -0.28
CA ASN A 718 -38.78 -0.38 -1.01
C ASN A 718 -38.12 -0.10 -2.35
N ASP A 719 -37.87 -1.17 -3.11
CA ASP A 719 -37.36 -1.03 -4.46
C ASP A 719 -38.34 -0.21 -5.31
N VAL A 720 -37.84 0.83 -5.97
CA VAL A 720 -38.65 1.76 -6.77
C VAL A 720 -38.39 1.52 -8.25
N GLU A 721 -39.44 1.18 -8.99
CA GLU A 721 -39.42 1.08 -10.46
C GLU A 721 -40.02 2.36 -11.09
N GLY A 722 -39.36 2.87 -12.14
CA GLY A 722 -39.86 3.95 -12.99
C GLY A 722 -38.99 5.20 -13.04
N ASN A 723 -39.32 6.09 -13.98
CA ASN A 723 -38.57 7.33 -14.21
C ASN A 723 -39.17 8.49 -13.41
N VAL A 724 -38.30 9.27 -12.76
CA VAL A 724 -38.65 10.44 -11.94
C VAL A 724 -38.06 11.68 -12.56
N MET A 725 -38.86 12.73 -12.70
CA MET A 725 -38.37 14.06 -13.05
C MET A 725 -38.40 14.95 -11.81
N VAL A 726 -37.26 15.55 -11.47
CA VAL A 726 -37.06 16.44 -10.33
C VAL A 726 -36.80 17.85 -10.82
N GLU A 727 -37.67 18.79 -10.46
CA GLU A 727 -37.48 20.22 -10.72
C GLU A 727 -36.87 20.92 -9.49
N GLN A 728 -35.62 21.40 -9.63
CA GLN A 728 -35.00 22.26 -8.64
C GLN A 728 -35.68 23.63 -8.65
N LYS A 729 -36.34 23.94 -7.53
CA LYS A 729 -36.98 25.23 -7.27
C LYS A 729 -36.08 26.11 -6.42
N GLU A 730 -36.16 27.42 -6.66
CA GLU A 730 -35.43 28.41 -5.88
C GLU A 730 -35.73 28.31 -4.38
N GLY A 731 -34.66 28.20 -3.59
CA GLY A 731 -34.73 28.15 -2.12
C GLY A 731 -35.33 26.86 -1.55
N VAL A 732 -35.49 25.80 -2.36
CA VAL A 732 -36.00 24.49 -1.92
C VAL A 732 -34.87 23.47 -2.03
N ASP A 733 -34.34 23.05 -0.89
CA ASP A 733 -33.37 21.96 -0.83
C ASP A 733 -34.10 20.61 -0.80
N VAL A 734 -33.61 19.65 -1.58
CA VAL A 734 -34.19 18.31 -1.65
C VAL A 734 -33.11 17.29 -1.32
N VAL A 735 -33.40 16.41 -0.37
CA VAL A 735 -32.59 15.20 -0.11
C VAL A 735 -33.40 13.99 -0.54
N ILE A 736 -32.82 13.09 -1.32
CA ILE A 736 -33.34 11.79 -1.69
C ILE A 736 -32.41 10.76 -1.06
N ASP A 737 -32.89 9.99 -0.10
CA ASP A 737 -32.14 8.96 0.58
C ASP A 737 -32.77 7.59 0.30
N GLY A 738 -32.03 6.72 -0.38
CA GLY A 738 -32.49 5.39 -0.74
C GLY A 738 -32.49 4.41 0.42
N LEU A 739 -31.82 4.71 1.55
CA LEU A 739 -31.65 3.76 2.66
C LEU A 739 -31.08 2.38 2.22
N GLY A 740 -30.39 2.33 1.08
CA GLY A 740 -29.84 1.11 0.48
C GLY A 740 -30.82 0.29 -0.38
N VAL A 741 -32.02 0.80 -0.71
CA VAL A 741 -32.96 0.09 -1.60
C VAL A 741 -32.62 0.26 -3.08
N GLU A 742 -33.13 -0.63 -3.92
CA GLU A 742 -32.91 -0.59 -5.36
C GLU A 742 -33.79 0.48 -6.05
N PHE A 743 -33.25 1.13 -7.09
CA PHE A 743 -33.98 2.05 -7.95
C PHE A 743 -33.79 1.61 -9.40
N ASP A 744 -34.82 1.03 -10.00
CA ASP A 744 -34.85 0.64 -11.41
C ASP A 744 -35.54 1.72 -12.25
N GLY A 745 -34.73 2.63 -12.79
CA GLY A 745 -35.20 3.72 -13.61
C GLY A 745 -34.21 4.87 -13.68
N SER A 746 -34.71 6.04 -14.03
CA SER A 746 -33.91 7.25 -14.16
C SER A 746 -34.44 8.43 -13.35
N ILE A 747 -33.52 9.27 -12.88
CA ILE A 747 -33.80 10.56 -12.26
C ILE A 747 -33.37 11.66 -13.24
N GLU A 748 -34.34 12.31 -13.87
CA GLU A 748 -34.12 13.50 -14.70
C GLU A 748 -34.11 14.75 -13.82
N ILE A 749 -33.02 15.51 -13.84
CA ILE A 749 -32.89 16.76 -13.06
C ILE A 749 -33.10 17.97 -13.96
N ASN A 750 -34.11 18.77 -13.63
CA ASN A 750 -34.47 20.04 -14.28
C ASN A 750 -34.10 21.22 -13.37
N GLY A 751 -33.33 22.19 -13.88
CA GLY A 751 -32.89 23.36 -13.11
C GLY A 751 -33.05 24.68 -13.87
N HIS A 752 -33.29 25.79 -13.17
CA HIS A 752 -33.68 27.06 -13.80
C HIS A 752 -32.49 27.85 -14.38
N SER A 753 -32.69 28.54 -15.51
CA SER A 753 -31.68 29.35 -16.22
C SER A 753 -31.22 30.59 -15.46
N ARG A 754 -30.40 30.37 -14.43
CA ARG A 754 -29.65 31.37 -13.66
C ARG A 754 -28.18 30.96 -13.55
N GLY A 755 -27.31 31.92 -13.25
CA GLY A 755 -25.86 31.66 -13.06
C GLY A 755 -25.49 31.25 -11.62
N ASP A 756 -26.38 31.48 -10.65
CA ASP A 756 -26.14 31.33 -9.21
C ASP A 756 -27.37 30.80 -8.45
N GLY A 757 -27.62 29.49 -8.50
CA GLY A 757 -28.57 28.83 -7.61
C GLY A 757 -27.97 28.50 -6.24
N GLN A 758 -28.74 28.69 -5.17
CA GLN A 758 -28.37 28.29 -3.80
C GLN A 758 -29.04 26.99 -3.36
N GLU A 759 -30.11 26.59 -4.07
CA GLU A 759 -30.81 25.32 -3.85
C GLU A 759 -29.86 24.13 -4.02
N LYS A 760 -30.11 23.10 -3.22
CA LYS A 760 -29.33 21.85 -3.21
C LYS A 760 -30.21 20.67 -3.56
N LEU A 761 -29.63 19.71 -4.27
CA LEU A 761 -30.23 18.39 -4.47
C LEU A 761 -29.22 17.33 -4.05
N ALA A 762 -29.50 16.60 -2.99
CA ALA A 762 -28.70 15.47 -2.55
C ALA A 762 -29.39 14.16 -2.91
N ILE A 763 -28.67 13.22 -3.52
CA ILE A 763 -29.10 11.85 -3.75
C ILE A 763 -28.11 10.95 -2.99
N THR A 764 -28.58 10.17 -2.03
CA THR A 764 -27.72 9.38 -1.14
C THR A 764 -28.24 7.97 -0.89
N ASN A 765 -27.35 7.01 -0.67
CA ASN A 765 -27.68 5.62 -0.33
C ASN A 765 -28.67 4.95 -1.31
N VAL A 766 -28.60 5.24 -2.61
CA VAL A 766 -29.47 4.63 -3.63
C VAL A 766 -28.70 3.58 -4.41
N ASN A 767 -29.29 2.39 -4.59
CA ASN A 767 -28.75 1.34 -5.45
C ASN A 767 -29.43 1.35 -6.82
N PHE A 768 -28.85 2.08 -7.77
CA PHE A 768 -29.40 2.14 -9.13
C PHE A 768 -29.08 0.86 -9.91
N VAL A 769 -30.11 0.23 -10.48
CA VAL A 769 -30.01 -0.98 -11.31
C VAL A 769 -30.76 -0.75 -12.61
N SER A 770 -30.21 -1.13 -13.77
CA SER A 770 -30.95 -1.02 -15.04
C SER A 770 -30.50 -2.09 -16.03
N ASP A 771 -31.47 -2.72 -16.68
CA ASP A 771 -31.29 -3.54 -17.89
C ASP A 771 -31.78 -2.82 -19.16
N SER A 772 -32.31 -1.59 -19.02
CA SER A 772 -33.26 -0.96 -19.95
C SER A 772 -32.68 0.12 -20.86
N LYS A 773 -31.35 0.26 -20.94
CA LYS A 773 -30.62 1.28 -21.74
C LYS A 773 -30.95 2.73 -21.40
N VAL A 774 -31.41 3.02 -20.18
CA VAL A 774 -31.70 4.38 -19.72
C VAL A 774 -30.60 4.83 -18.77
N ASP A 775 -30.16 6.09 -18.89
CA ASP A 775 -29.18 6.68 -17.97
C ASP A 775 -29.78 6.89 -16.58
N PHE A 776 -29.05 6.51 -15.53
CA PHE A 776 -29.54 6.57 -14.15
C PHE A 776 -29.86 7.99 -13.69
N ILE A 777 -28.93 8.92 -13.89
CA ILE A 777 -29.12 10.33 -13.56
C ILE A 777 -28.77 11.15 -14.79
N HIS A 778 -29.70 11.95 -15.26
CA HIS A 778 -29.44 12.77 -16.43
C HIS A 778 -30.13 14.13 -16.34
N GLN A 779 -29.52 15.13 -16.97
CA GLN A 779 -30.16 16.41 -17.18
C GLN A 779 -31.08 16.36 -18.40
N ASN A 780 -32.16 17.14 -18.38
CA ASN A 780 -33.14 17.21 -19.47
C ASN A 780 -32.48 17.41 -20.84
N SER A 781 -32.87 16.53 -21.77
CA SER A 781 -32.24 16.31 -23.05
C SER A 781 -32.75 17.19 -24.19
N ALA A 782 -33.67 18.14 -23.96
CA ALA A 782 -34.33 18.91 -25.02
C ALA A 782 -33.32 19.65 -25.93
N ASP A 783 -32.77 18.97 -26.92
CA ASP A 783 -31.86 19.49 -27.94
C ASP A 783 -32.66 20.40 -28.87
N GLY A 784 -32.31 21.68 -28.90
CA GLY A 784 -32.90 22.66 -29.82
C GLY A 784 -34.13 23.39 -29.27
N GLY A 785 -33.92 24.52 -28.59
CA GLY A 785 -34.98 25.46 -28.24
C GLY A 785 -34.77 26.08 -26.87
N ALA A 786 -35.07 27.37 -26.74
CA ALA A 786 -34.81 28.25 -25.60
C ALA A 786 -35.57 27.90 -24.30
N ASN A 787 -35.44 26.68 -23.78
CA ASN A 787 -36.10 26.27 -22.55
C ASN A 787 -35.14 26.33 -21.36
N SER A 788 -35.53 27.18 -20.42
CA SER A 788 -34.85 27.63 -19.20
C SER A 788 -34.64 26.56 -18.11
N LYS A 789 -34.60 25.26 -18.45
CA LYS A 789 -34.62 24.14 -17.49
C LYS A 789 -33.33 23.28 -17.42
N ARG A 790 -32.22 23.73 -18.02
CA ARG A 790 -30.97 22.94 -18.18
C ARG A 790 -29.90 23.16 -17.10
N TYR A 791 -30.15 24.01 -16.11
CA TYR A 791 -29.09 24.54 -15.24
C TYR A 791 -29.37 24.16 -13.77
N PRO A 792 -29.21 22.89 -13.38
CA PRO A 792 -29.24 22.54 -11.96
C PRO A 792 -27.99 23.05 -11.25
N HIS A 793 -28.12 23.31 -9.95
CA HIS A 793 -27.07 23.86 -9.08
C HIS A 793 -26.87 22.97 -7.87
N ASN A 794 -25.62 22.85 -7.39
CA ASN A 794 -25.25 22.24 -6.11
C ASN A 794 -25.87 20.84 -5.93
N VAL A 795 -25.63 19.95 -6.89
CA VAL A 795 -26.11 18.57 -6.85
C VAL A 795 -25.03 17.70 -6.21
N THR A 796 -25.40 16.96 -5.17
CA THR A 796 -24.52 15.99 -4.49
C THR A 796 -25.06 14.58 -4.67
N ILE A 797 -24.22 13.65 -5.09
CA ILE A 797 -24.54 12.23 -5.22
C ILE A 797 -23.56 11.48 -4.32
N SER A 798 -24.03 10.79 -3.28
CA SER A 798 -23.14 10.22 -2.26
C SER A 798 -23.55 8.81 -1.82
N ASN A 799 -22.60 7.90 -1.63
CA ASN A 799 -22.88 6.53 -1.17
C ASN A 799 -23.87 5.76 -2.07
N CYS A 800 -23.90 6.05 -3.37
CA CYS A 800 -24.79 5.38 -4.33
C CYS A 800 -24.05 4.28 -5.11
N SER A 801 -24.77 3.22 -5.50
CA SER A 801 -24.28 2.22 -6.43
C SER A 801 -25.00 2.32 -7.79
N PHE A 802 -24.29 2.01 -8.88
CA PHE A 802 -24.81 2.06 -10.24
C PHE A 802 -24.46 0.77 -10.99
N THR A 803 -25.45 -0.08 -11.26
CA THR A 803 -25.22 -1.39 -11.89
C THR A 803 -26.01 -1.51 -13.19
N ALA A 804 -25.32 -1.55 -14.33
CA ALA A 804 -25.96 -1.87 -15.60
C ALA A 804 -25.83 -3.37 -15.92
N ILE A 805 -26.96 -3.99 -16.29
CA ILE A 805 -27.04 -5.41 -16.65
C ILE A 805 -26.84 -5.53 -18.18
N ASN A 806 -26.04 -6.51 -18.63
CA ASN A 806 -25.81 -6.86 -20.05
C ASN A 806 -25.09 -5.83 -20.96
N ASN A 807 -24.13 -5.03 -20.44
CA ASN A 807 -23.39 -4.03 -21.24
C ASN A 807 -24.30 -3.05 -21.98
N ALA A 808 -25.40 -2.63 -21.34
CA ALA A 808 -26.28 -1.60 -21.88
C ALA A 808 -25.48 -0.29 -22.10
N GLU A 809 -25.83 0.49 -23.14
CA GLU A 809 -25.22 1.81 -23.43
C GLU A 809 -25.68 2.88 -22.41
N VAL A 810 -25.51 2.58 -21.12
CA VAL A 810 -26.02 3.34 -19.97
C VAL A 810 -24.89 4.16 -19.37
N PHE A 811 -25.18 5.43 -19.13
CA PHE A 811 -24.35 6.32 -18.34
C PHE A 811 -24.92 6.42 -16.92
N ALA A 812 -24.07 6.40 -15.89
CA ALA A 812 -24.56 6.71 -14.54
C ALA A 812 -24.98 8.17 -14.43
N ILE A 813 -24.17 9.08 -14.98
CA ILE A 813 -24.45 10.51 -14.96
C ILE A 813 -24.26 11.12 -16.36
N ARG A 814 -25.31 11.72 -16.90
CA ARG A 814 -25.21 12.59 -18.09
C ARG A 814 -25.39 14.06 -17.70
N TRP A 815 -24.28 14.82 -17.69
CA TRP A 815 -24.21 16.18 -17.16
C TRP A 815 -23.94 17.23 -18.27
N ARG A 816 -24.93 18.02 -18.66
CA ARG A 816 -24.80 18.89 -19.84
C ARG A 816 -24.41 20.33 -19.53
N GLN A 817 -25.12 21.03 -18.64
CA GLN A 817 -24.94 22.47 -18.36
C GLN A 817 -25.22 22.85 -16.90
N GLY A 818 -25.01 21.92 -15.96
CA GLY A 818 -25.19 22.23 -14.53
C GLY A 818 -23.94 22.78 -13.85
N TYR A 819 -24.15 23.39 -12.68
CA TYR A 819 -23.11 24.00 -11.86
C TYR A 819 -22.97 23.23 -10.53
N ASN A 820 -21.74 23.05 -10.07
CA ASN A 820 -21.41 22.45 -8.77
C ASN A 820 -21.97 21.03 -8.60
N LEU A 821 -21.47 20.07 -9.39
CA LEU A 821 -21.76 18.64 -9.20
C LEU A 821 -20.71 18.02 -8.28
N THR A 822 -21.16 17.38 -7.20
CA THR A 822 -20.31 16.62 -6.29
C THR A 822 -20.72 15.15 -6.29
N VAL A 823 -19.76 14.25 -6.47
CA VAL A 823 -19.96 12.80 -6.38
C VAL A 823 -19.01 12.24 -5.33
N GLU A 824 -19.53 11.53 -4.33
CA GLU A 824 -18.76 11.04 -3.19
C GLU A 824 -19.03 9.55 -2.89
N ASN A 825 -18.00 8.74 -2.65
CA ASN A 825 -18.13 7.37 -2.12
C ASN A 825 -19.09 6.48 -2.92
N CYS A 826 -19.10 6.60 -4.25
CA CYS A 826 -20.00 5.84 -5.11
C CYS A 826 -19.32 4.62 -5.73
N THR A 827 -20.11 3.64 -6.16
CA THR A 827 -19.62 2.46 -6.90
C THR A 827 -20.38 2.28 -8.21
N ALA A 828 -19.70 1.86 -9.27
CA ALA A 828 -20.30 1.67 -10.58
C ALA A 828 -19.82 0.36 -11.22
N LYS A 829 -20.74 -0.39 -11.83
CA LYS A 829 -20.46 -1.69 -12.45
C LYS A 829 -21.16 -1.85 -13.80
N GLY A 830 -20.43 -2.32 -14.81
CA GLY A 830 -20.98 -2.73 -16.11
C GLY A 830 -21.50 -1.60 -17.00
N LEU A 831 -21.14 -0.34 -16.71
CA LEU A 831 -21.62 0.85 -17.43
C LEU A 831 -20.92 1.04 -18.78
N TYR A 832 -21.56 1.77 -19.70
CA TYR A 832 -20.86 2.30 -20.88
C TYR A 832 -19.85 3.38 -20.50
N SER A 833 -20.22 4.27 -19.58
CA SER A 833 -19.34 5.25 -18.94
C SER A 833 -19.96 5.65 -17.61
N PHE A 834 -19.16 5.91 -16.58
CA PHE A 834 -19.70 6.50 -15.36
C PHE A 834 -20.33 7.86 -15.63
N MET A 835 -19.58 8.76 -16.28
CA MET A 835 -20.08 10.10 -16.56
C MET A 835 -19.79 10.54 -17.98
N TRP A 836 -20.78 11.23 -18.58
CA TRP A 836 -20.59 12.06 -19.76
C TRP A 836 -21.02 13.49 -19.47
N ALA A 837 -20.03 14.36 -19.26
CA ALA A 837 -20.23 15.80 -19.21
C ALA A 837 -19.89 16.50 -20.53
N THR A 838 -20.74 17.44 -20.97
CA THR A 838 -20.54 18.25 -22.20
C THR A 838 -20.41 19.75 -21.95
N GLY A 839 -20.50 20.17 -20.68
CA GLY A 839 -20.50 21.56 -20.25
C GLY A 839 -20.92 21.66 -18.78
N GLY A 840 -20.50 22.71 -18.09
CA GLY A 840 -20.72 22.88 -16.65
C GLY A 840 -19.47 23.41 -15.94
N SER A 841 -19.64 23.84 -14.69
CA SER A 841 -18.55 24.37 -13.87
C SER A 841 -18.59 23.77 -12.47
N GLY A 842 -17.42 23.48 -11.89
CA GLY A 842 -17.29 22.95 -10.53
C GLY A 842 -17.72 21.50 -10.40
N ILE A 843 -17.09 20.59 -11.14
CA ILE A 843 -17.31 19.15 -10.95
C ILE A 843 -16.27 18.62 -9.96
N SER A 844 -16.71 17.95 -8.90
CA SER A 844 -15.87 17.25 -7.93
C SER A 844 -16.30 15.80 -7.81
N ILE A 845 -15.36 14.87 -7.95
CA ILE A 845 -15.58 13.43 -7.75
C ILE A 845 -14.56 12.96 -6.73
N ASP A 846 -15.02 12.31 -5.66
CA ASP A 846 -14.19 11.78 -4.58
C ASP A 846 -14.65 10.36 -4.19
N GLY A 847 -13.74 9.41 -4.03
CA GLY A 847 -14.07 8.07 -3.53
C GLY A 847 -14.94 7.23 -4.48
N LEU A 848 -14.77 7.35 -5.80
CA LEU A 848 -15.53 6.58 -6.79
C LEU A 848 -14.84 5.26 -7.17
N LYS A 849 -15.56 4.14 -7.15
CA LYS A 849 -15.11 2.86 -7.71
C LYS A 849 -15.82 2.52 -9.02
N ILE A 850 -15.11 2.21 -10.10
CA ILE A 850 -15.68 1.74 -11.37
C ILE A 850 -15.13 0.33 -11.66
N GLU A 851 -16.01 -0.66 -11.77
CA GLU A 851 -15.71 -2.05 -12.11
C GLU A 851 -16.35 -2.42 -13.46
N ASP A 852 -15.61 -3.10 -14.33
CA ASP A 852 -16.13 -3.62 -15.62
C ASP A 852 -16.81 -2.56 -16.52
N GLY A 853 -16.37 -1.30 -16.47
CA GLY A 853 -16.90 -0.24 -17.34
C GLY A 853 -16.31 -0.33 -18.76
N LYS A 854 -17.09 0.03 -19.80
CA LYS A 854 -16.52 0.21 -21.15
C LYS A 854 -15.63 1.45 -21.22
N ASN A 855 -16.03 2.52 -20.53
CA ASN A 855 -15.30 3.77 -20.32
C ASN A 855 -15.48 4.23 -18.87
N GLY A 856 -14.65 5.17 -18.43
CA GLY A 856 -14.70 5.73 -17.08
C GLY A 856 -15.45 7.07 -17.07
N ILE A 857 -14.71 8.15 -16.88
CA ILE A 857 -15.22 9.49 -16.60
C ILE A 857 -14.89 10.42 -17.78
N SER A 858 -15.91 10.93 -18.46
CA SER A 858 -15.74 11.99 -19.47
C SER A 858 -16.26 13.31 -18.93
N VAL A 859 -15.39 14.30 -18.78
CA VAL A 859 -15.78 15.65 -18.31
C VAL A 859 -15.90 16.69 -19.43
N GLY A 860 -15.58 16.31 -20.67
CA GLY A 860 -15.74 17.16 -21.85
C GLY A 860 -15.06 18.52 -21.65
N THR A 861 -15.80 19.60 -21.87
CA THR A 861 -15.34 21.00 -21.70
C THR A 861 -15.72 21.60 -20.33
N SER A 862 -15.93 20.78 -19.30
CA SER A 862 -16.29 21.29 -17.97
C SER A 862 -15.05 21.85 -17.26
N THR A 863 -15.19 22.93 -16.48
CA THR A 863 -14.06 23.53 -15.73
C THR A 863 -14.53 24.43 -14.57
N PRO A 864 -13.83 24.45 -13.42
CA PRO A 864 -12.77 23.52 -13.03
C PRO A 864 -13.33 22.12 -12.72
N VAL A 865 -12.48 21.10 -12.78
CA VAL A 865 -12.81 19.71 -12.45
C VAL A 865 -11.76 19.14 -11.50
N THR A 866 -12.20 18.49 -10.44
CA THR A 866 -11.37 17.69 -9.53
C THR A 866 -11.87 16.24 -9.51
N ILE A 867 -10.96 15.29 -9.66
CA ILE A 867 -11.22 13.85 -9.56
C ILE A 867 -10.22 13.31 -8.54
N ALA A 868 -10.69 12.84 -7.39
CA ALA A 868 -9.88 12.41 -6.26
C ALA A 868 -10.27 11.00 -5.80
N ASN A 869 -9.31 10.22 -5.31
CA ASN A 869 -9.53 8.91 -4.69
C ASN A 869 -10.41 7.97 -5.53
N VAL A 870 -10.26 8.02 -6.86
CA VAL A 870 -11.03 7.19 -7.80
C VAL A 870 -10.27 5.93 -8.12
N VAL A 871 -10.93 4.77 -8.03
CA VAL A 871 -10.43 3.48 -8.51
C VAL A 871 -11.28 3.06 -9.71
N ALA A 872 -10.71 3.04 -10.91
CA ALA A 872 -11.45 2.71 -12.13
C ALA A 872 -10.76 1.61 -12.94
N SER A 873 -11.49 0.52 -13.22
CA SER A 873 -11.09 -0.50 -14.19
C SER A 873 -12.03 -0.45 -15.39
N VAL A 874 -11.48 -0.11 -16.56
CA VAL A 874 -12.25 -0.04 -17.82
C VAL A 874 -11.71 -1.01 -18.85
N ASN A 875 -12.61 -1.76 -19.49
CA ASN A 875 -12.29 -2.91 -20.33
C ASN A 875 -12.57 -2.67 -21.82
N GLY A 876 -12.90 -1.44 -22.23
CA GLY A 876 -13.11 -1.11 -23.64
C GLY A 876 -11.79 -1.12 -24.44
N ASP A 877 -11.81 -1.66 -25.66
CA ASP A 877 -10.62 -1.71 -26.54
C ASP A 877 -9.94 -0.33 -26.73
N TYR A 878 -10.74 0.75 -26.74
CA TYR A 878 -10.30 2.16 -26.76
C TYR A 878 -10.87 2.94 -25.57
N GLY A 879 -11.12 2.24 -24.45
CA GLY A 879 -11.72 2.79 -23.25
C GLY A 879 -10.79 3.82 -22.61
N TYR A 880 -11.36 4.97 -22.24
CA TYR A 880 -10.67 5.97 -21.43
C TYR A 880 -11.02 5.81 -19.95
N GLY A 881 -10.05 6.02 -19.08
CA GLY A 881 -10.28 6.09 -17.63
C GLY A 881 -10.85 7.46 -17.26
N ILE A 882 -10.10 8.52 -17.59
CA ILE A 882 -10.51 9.91 -17.47
C ILE A 882 -10.30 10.60 -18.82
N ARG A 883 -11.31 11.33 -19.31
CA ARG A 883 -11.26 12.06 -20.58
C ARG A 883 -11.77 13.49 -20.44
N PHE A 884 -11.05 14.43 -21.04
CA PHE A 884 -11.51 15.82 -21.21
C PHE A 884 -11.15 16.40 -22.56
N ASP A 885 -11.93 17.39 -22.99
CA ASP A 885 -11.83 18.05 -24.29
C ASP A 885 -11.07 19.37 -24.11
N ALA A 886 -9.82 19.41 -24.58
CA ALA A 886 -8.91 20.54 -24.41
C ALA A 886 -9.10 21.65 -25.49
N ALA A 887 -10.34 22.02 -25.78
CA ALA A 887 -10.74 23.08 -26.72
C ALA A 887 -11.02 24.43 -26.03
N GLY A 888 -10.01 25.06 -25.42
CA GLY A 888 -10.19 26.26 -24.57
C GLY A 888 -9.28 26.29 -23.35
N ALA A 889 -9.53 27.22 -22.41
CA ALA A 889 -8.82 27.34 -21.14
C ALA A 889 -9.42 26.38 -20.09
N TYR A 890 -8.86 25.17 -19.97
CA TYR A 890 -9.37 24.13 -19.07
C TYR A 890 -8.36 23.71 -18.02
N ALA A 891 -8.86 23.37 -16.82
CA ALA A 891 -8.08 22.83 -15.73
C ALA A 891 -8.75 21.57 -15.17
N LEU A 892 -8.02 20.46 -15.20
CA LEU A 892 -8.37 19.19 -14.55
C LEU A 892 -7.33 18.88 -13.47
N THR A 893 -7.80 18.61 -12.27
CA THR A 893 -6.99 18.04 -11.18
C THR A 893 -7.35 16.58 -10.99
N VAL A 894 -6.35 15.70 -10.95
CA VAL A 894 -6.50 14.27 -10.64
C VAL A 894 -5.64 13.96 -9.42
N GLU A 895 -6.24 13.40 -8.37
CA GLU A 895 -5.61 13.21 -7.07
C GLU A 895 -5.80 11.79 -6.53
N ASN A 896 -4.71 11.10 -6.15
CA ASN A 896 -4.76 9.76 -5.52
C ASN A 896 -5.66 8.74 -6.26
N CYS A 897 -5.71 8.79 -7.60
CA CYS A 897 -6.55 7.92 -8.40
C CYS A 897 -5.79 6.70 -8.91
N ASP A 898 -6.43 5.52 -8.88
CA ASP A 898 -5.97 4.27 -9.51
C ASP A 898 -6.84 3.96 -10.73
N ILE A 899 -6.29 4.17 -11.93
CA ILE A 899 -7.03 4.12 -13.19
C ILE A 899 -6.38 3.12 -14.14
N THR A 900 -7.09 2.02 -14.41
CA THR A 900 -6.74 1.02 -15.42
C THR A 900 -7.59 1.19 -16.68
N ALA A 901 -6.98 1.54 -17.81
CA ALA A 901 -7.67 1.78 -19.08
C ALA A 901 -6.76 1.67 -20.32
N SER A 902 -7.31 1.52 -21.53
CA SER A 902 -6.52 1.68 -22.77
C SER A 902 -5.92 3.09 -22.91
N ALA A 903 -6.62 4.09 -22.37
CA ALA A 903 -6.14 5.46 -22.21
C ALA A 903 -6.48 5.95 -20.80
N PRO A 904 -5.60 5.73 -19.79
CA PRO A 904 -5.90 6.09 -18.40
C PRO A 904 -6.30 7.55 -18.25
N ILE A 905 -5.51 8.45 -18.84
CA ILE A 905 -5.90 9.85 -19.01
C ILE A 905 -5.81 10.23 -20.49
N LEU A 906 -6.93 10.71 -21.04
CA LEU A 906 -7.06 11.15 -22.42
C LEU A 906 -7.37 12.65 -22.50
N MET A 907 -6.40 13.43 -22.97
CA MET A 907 -6.56 14.83 -23.38
C MET A 907 -6.83 14.86 -24.89
N ARG A 908 -8.11 14.91 -25.27
CA ARG A 908 -8.49 14.93 -26.69
C ARG A 908 -8.84 16.32 -27.19
N LYS A 909 -8.81 16.51 -28.52
CA LYS A 909 -9.14 17.77 -29.19
C LYS A 909 -8.37 18.96 -28.60
N ALA A 910 -7.10 18.73 -28.23
CA ALA A 910 -6.22 19.69 -27.60
C ALA A 910 -5.84 20.84 -28.56
N THR A 911 -6.75 21.80 -28.68
CA THR A 911 -6.71 22.93 -29.63
C THR A 911 -6.64 24.28 -28.93
N GLY A 912 -6.81 24.33 -27.60
CA GLY A 912 -6.59 25.50 -26.75
C GLY A 912 -5.74 25.17 -25.50
N ALA A 913 -5.47 26.19 -24.66
CA ALA A 913 -4.61 26.06 -23.50
C ALA A 913 -5.22 25.20 -22.38
N ALA A 914 -4.71 23.99 -22.16
CA ALA A 914 -5.20 23.10 -21.13
C ALA A 914 -4.14 22.77 -20.07
N THR A 915 -4.57 22.65 -18.82
CA THR A 915 -3.75 22.20 -17.69
C THR A 915 -4.31 20.91 -17.11
N LEU A 916 -3.47 19.87 -17.06
CA LEU A 916 -3.67 18.68 -16.24
C LEU A 916 -2.77 18.80 -15.02
N THR A 917 -3.32 18.65 -13.81
CA THR A 917 -2.53 18.64 -12.57
C THR A 917 -2.73 17.30 -11.89
N LEU A 918 -1.66 16.53 -11.76
CA LEU A 918 -1.62 15.28 -11.00
C LEU A 918 -1.10 15.58 -9.60
N VAL A 919 -1.86 15.17 -8.59
CA VAL A 919 -1.55 15.37 -7.16
C VAL A 919 -1.54 14.03 -6.43
N GLY A 920 -0.60 13.86 -5.52
CA GLY A 920 -0.51 12.64 -4.72
C GLY A 920 -0.19 11.38 -5.53
N ASN A 921 -0.60 10.22 -5.02
CA ASN A 921 -0.18 8.92 -5.53
C ASN A 921 -1.18 8.40 -6.56
N ASN A 922 -1.13 8.96 -7.78
CA ASN A 922 -1.92 8.40 -8.88
C ASN A 922 -1.25 7.11 -9.41
N VAL A 923 -2.05 6.09 -9.71
CA VAL A 923 -1.64 4.84 -10.35
C VAL A 923 -2.36 4.80 -11.69
N LEU A 924 -1.64 4.94 -12.79
CA LEU A 924 -2.22 4.91 -14.15
C LEU A 924 -1.75 3.64 -14.85
N THR A 925 -2.63 2.66 -14.98
CA THR A 925 -2.31 1.35 -15.58
C THR A 925 -2.86 1.27 -17.01
N VAL A 926 -1.99 1.00 -17.98
CA VAL A 926 -2.40 0.91 -19.39
C VAL A 926 -2.89 -0.50 -19.71
N ALA A 927 -4.12 -0.62 -20.20
CA ALA A 927 -4.73 -1.87 -20.66
C ALA A 927 -4.69 -2.01 -22.20
N ASN A 928 -4.94 -3.21 -22.71
CA ASN A 928 -5.24 -3.50 -24.12
C ASN A 928 -4.18 -3.05 -25.17
N GLY A 929 -2.90 -3.05 -24.81
CA GLY A 929 -1.79 -2.96 -25.77
C GLY A 929 -1.38 -1.54 -26.19
N ASN A 930 -1.91 -0.50 -25.54
CA ASN A 930 -1.32 0.83 -25.60
C ASN A 930 -0.08 0.91 -24.68
N THR A 931 0.82 1.86 -24.90
CA THR A 931 2.06 2.02 -24.11
C THR A 931 2.08 3.28 -23.26
N TYR A 932 1.04 4.11 -23.34
CA TYR A 932 1.04 5.45 -22.79
C TYR A 932 -0.07 5.66 -21.76
N GLN A 933 0.32 6.11 -20.58
CA GLN A 933 -0.56 6.39 -19.44
C GLN A 933 -1.34 7.68 -19.64
N ILE A 934 -0.72 8.68 -20.28
CA ILE A 934 -1.34 9.95 -20.61
C ILE A 934 -1.25 10.16 -22.11
N ILE A 935 -2.38 10.44 -22.75
CA ILE A 935 -2.46 10.62 -24.19
C ILE A 935 -2.94 12.04 -24.49
N VAL A 936 -2.15 12.79 -25.26
CA VAL A 936 -2.46 14.14 -25.71
C VAL A 936 -2.59 14.16 -27.24
N THR A 937 -3.79 14.48 -27.73
CA THR A 937 -4.10 14.43 -29.17
C THR A 937 -4.99 15.60 -29.61
N GLY A 938 -4.79 16.04 -30.85
CA GLY A 938 -5.64 17.04 -31.53
C GLY A 938 -6.94 16.46 -32.10
N THR A 939 -7.10 15.13 -32.13
CA THR A 939 -8.28 14.42 -32.67
C THR A 939 -8.91 13.50 -31.62
N ASP A 940 -9.92 12.70 -32.00
CA ASP A 940 -10.47 11.63 -31.17
C ASP A 940 -9.52 10.41 -31.12
N PHE A 941 -9.63 9.60 -30.04
CA PHE A 941 -8.87 8.37 -29.81
C PHE A 941 -9.79 7.16 -30.09
N ASP A 942 -9.89 6.77 -31.36
CA ASP A 942 -10.80 5.73 -31.83
C ASP A 942 -10.11 4.81 -32.85
N ALA A 943 -10.64 3.60 -33.00
CA ALA A 943 -10.17 2.62 -33.97
C ALA A 943 -10.14 3.20 -35.41
N GLY A 944 -8.97 3.15 -36.06
CA GLY A 944 -8.81 3.61 -37.45
C GLY A 944 -8.76 5.13 -37.62
N VAL A 945 -8.80 5.92 -36.54
CA VAL A 945 -8.59 7.36 -36.58
C VAL A 945 -7.11 7.66 -36.36
N ALA A 946 -6.48 8.37 -37.31
CA ALA A 946 -5.11 8.83 -37.15
C ALA A 946 -5.05 9.91 -36.05
N MET A 947 -4.22 9.67 -35.03
CA MET A 947 -4.00 10.59 -33.92
C MET A 947 -3.34 11.89 -34.41
N GLY A 948 -4.11 12.98 -34.46
CA GLY A 948 -3.63 14.29 -34.87
C GLY A 948 -2.75 14.94 -33.81
N LYS A 949 -1.76 15.72 -34.26
CA LYS A 949 -0.92 16.52 -33.37
C LYS A 949 -1.78 17.52 -32.55
N PRO A 950 -1.52 17.70 -31.25
CA PRO A 950 -2.09 18.81 -30.47
C PRO A 950 -1.80 20.18 -31.12
N GLY A 951 -2.81 21.06 -31.15
CA GLY A 951 -2.78 22.33 -31.88
C GLY A 951 -2.11 23.51 -31.15
N THR A 952 -1.89 23.42 -29.83
CA THR A 952 -1.38 24.53 -28.98
C THR A 952 -0.64 24.01 -27.72
N SER A 953 -0.19 24.93 -26.85
CA SER A 953 0.47 24.66 -25.57
C SER A 953 -0.46 23.95 -24.56
N TYR A 954 0.00 22.86 -23.98
CA TYR A 954 -0.60 22.17 -22.85
C TYR A 954 0.39 22.14 -21.68
N VAL A 955 -0.10 22.05 -20.46
CA VAL A 955 0.70 21.91 -19.25
C VAL A 955 0.26 20.66 -18.51
N ILE A 956 1.21 19.78 -18.18
CA ILE A 956 0.99 18.63 -17.31
C ILE A 956 1.87 18.84 -16.08
N ASN A 957 1.26 19.18 -14.95
CA ASN A 957 1.94 19.31 -13.67
C ASN A 957 1.91 17.96 -12.95
N GLY A 958 3.05 17.52 -12.41
CA GLY A 958 3.15 16.21 -11.75
C GLY A 958 3.13 15.01 -12.71
N GLY A 959 3.40 15.25 -14.00
CA GLY A 959 3.49 14.20 -15.02
C GLY A 959 4.81 13.41 -15.03
N ASP A 960 5.79 13.81 -14.22
CA ASP A 960 7.09 13.14 -14.14
C ASP A 960 6.91 11.68 -13.67
N GLY A 961 7.47 10.74 -14.41
CA GLY A 961 7.34 9.30 -14.13
C GLY A 961 6.20 8.59 -14.86
N TYR A 962 5.35 9.31 -15.60
CA TYR A 962 4.34 8.71 -16.47
C TYR A 962 4.78 8.67 -17.94
N SER A 963 4.43 7.61 -18.67
CA SER A 963 4.59 7.55 -20.12
C SER A 963 3.54 8.41 -20.81
N ILE A 964 4.00 9.49 -21.45
CA ILE A 964 3.13 10.46 -22.11
C ILE A 964 3.26 10.29 -23.63
N PHE A 965 2.14 10.04 -24.31
CA PHE A 965 2.06 10.19 -25.75
C PHE A 965 1.61 11.59 -26.11
N ALA A 966 2.49 12.32 -26.76
CA ALA A 966 2.10 13.42 -27.63
C ALA A 966 2.73 13.12 -28.99
N PRO A 967 1.96 12.92 -30.08
CA PRO A 967 2.54 12.64 -31.39
C PRO A 967 3.65 13.66 -31.75
N THR A 968 4.90 13.21 -31.76
CA THR A 968 6.06 13.97 -32.24
C THR A 968 6.14 13.87 -33.77
N ALA A 969 6.96 14.73 -34.39
CA ALA A 969 7.09 14.78 -35.84
C ALA A 969 7.42 13.38 -36.43
N THR A 970 6.76 13.01 -37.53
CA THR A 970 7.10 11.80 -38.28
C THR A 970 8.58 11.82 -38.65
N ALA A 971 9.30 10.74 -38.34
CA ALA A 971 10.74 10.68 -38.56
C ALA A 971 11.09 10.97 -40.03
N ALA A 972 12.08 11.84 -40.25
CA ALA A 972 12.59 12.15 -41.57
C ALA A 972 13.33 10.93 -42.12
N LYS A 973 12.65 10.21 -43.02
CA LYS A 973 13.13 8.96 -43.62
C LYS A 973 14.28 9.12 -44.62
N ASP A 974 14.53 10.33 -45.11
CA ASP A 974 15.54 10.63 -46.14
C ASP A 974 16.01 12.10 -46.05
N GLN A 975 17.05 12.45 -46.81
CA GLN A 975 17.65 13.79 -46.84
C GLN A 975 16.63 14.89 -47.20
N SER A 976 15.68 14.59 -48.09
CA SER A 976 14.68 15.56 -48.54
C SER A 976 13.71 15.90 -47.40
N ALA A 977 13.29 14.88 -46.66
CA ALA A 977 12.44 15.03 -45.47
C ALA A 977 13.14 15.83 -44.38
N LEU A 978 14.43 15.55 -44.11
CA LEU A 978 15.22 16.30 -43.13
C LEU A 978 15.36 17.77 -43.53
N ASN A 979 15.70 18.06 -44.79
CA ASN A 979 15.79 19.42 -45.30
C ASN A 979 14.45 20.17 -45.20
N SER A 980 13.34 19.48 -45.47
CA SER A 980 11.99 20.06 -45.39
C SER A 980 11.59 20.38 -43.94
N ALA A 981 11.89 19.48 -43.00
CA ALA A 981 11.64 19.66 -41.58
C ALA A 981 12.42 20.87 -41.01
N ILE A 982 13.70 20.99 -41.35
CA ILE A 982 14.53 22.13 -40.93
C ILE A 982 14.08 23.43 -41.58
N SER A 983 13.75 23.40 -42.88
CA SER A 983 13.26 24.59 -43.60
C SER A 983 11.97 25.14 -43.00
N SER A 984 11.08 24.24 -42.57
CA SER A 984 9.81 24.58 -41.90
C SER A 984 9.96 24.92 -40.40
N ASN A 985 11.19 24.95 -39.87
CA ASN A 985 11.47 25.28 -38.47
C ASN A 985 10.73 24.35 -37.48
N GLN A 986 10.68 23.06 -37.79
CA GLN A 986 10.11 22.08 -36.88
C GLN A 986 10.98 21.98 -35.61
N PRO A 987 10.41 22.18 -34.41
CA PRO A 987 11.18 22.29 -33.18
C PRO A 987 11.91 20.99 -32.81
N GLU A 988 11.36 19.84 -33.17
CA GLU A 988 11.92 18.51 -32.93
C GLU A 988 11.84 17.68 -34.20
N ILE A 989 12.97 17.07 -34.57
CA ILE A 989 13.15 16.34 -35.82
C ILE A 989 13.88 15.03 -35.51
N ALA A 990 13.13 13.92 -35.50
CA ALA A 990 13.72 12.59 -35.45
C ALA A 990 14.18 12.17 -36.86
N ILE A 991 15.35 11.56 -36.97
CA ILE A 991 15.91 11.01 -38.21
C ILE A 991 16.19 9.52 -38.05
N ASN A 992 15.79 8.74 -39.05
CA ASN A 992 16.03 7.29 -39.07
C ASN A 992 17.54 6.98 -39.17
N SER A 993 17.89 5.72 -38.94
CA SER A 993 19.23 5.20 -39.23
C SER A 993 19.60 5.46 -40.69
N GLY A 994 20.82 5.93 -40.92
CA GLY A 994 21.30 6.34 -42.24
C GLY A 994 22.37 7.41 -42.18
N THR A 995 22.89 7.78 -43.35
CA THR A 995 23.88 8.86 -43.49
C THR A 995 23.24 10.04 -44.21
N TYR A 996 23.36 11.24 -43.62
CA TYR A 996 22.79 12.48 -44.11
C TYR A 996 23.88 13.56 -44.19
N ALA A 997 23.74 14.51 -45.10
CA ALA A 997 24.52 15.73 -45.14
C ALA A 997 23.91 16.74 -44.15
N MET A 998 24.77 17.39 -43.34
CA MET A 998 24.36 18.41 -42.39
C MET A 998 23.71 19.61 -43.12
N PRO A 999 22.42 19.90 -42.90
CA PRO A 999 21.75 21.01 -43.59
C PRO A 999 22.09 22.36 -42.99
N SER A 1000 21.85 23.44 -43.74
CA SER A 1000 21.89 24.81 -43.22
C SER A 1000 20.75 25.05 -42.23
N MET A 1001 21.04 25.69 -41.09
CA MET A 1001 20.09 25.88 -39.98
C MET A 1001 19.96 27.35 -39.55
N GLY A 1002 20.41 28.31 -40.37
CA GLY A 1002 20.30 29.74 -40.08
C GLY A 1002 18.86 30.19 -39.76
N GLY A 1003 18.70 30.85 -38.61
CA GLY A 1003 17.42 31.38 -38.12
C GLY A 1003 16.43 30.31 -37.63
N LYS A 1004 16.90 29.08 -37.40
CA LYS A 1004 16.06 27.95 -37.00
C LYS A 1004 16.26 27.58 -35.54
N ASN A 1005 15.20 27.17 -34.85
CA ASN A 1005 15.26 26.65 -33.49
C ASN A 1005 14.82 25.19 -33.52
N VAL A 1006 15.79 24.28 -33.63
CA VAL A 1006 15.53 22.87 -33.95
C VAL A 1006 16.36 21.94 -33.06
N SER A 1007 15.76 20.83 -32.66
CA SER A 1007 16.41 19.68 -32.07
C SER A 1007 16.38 18.51 -33.05
N VAL A 1008 17.53 17.92 -33.35
CA VAL A 1008 17.68 16.81 -34.31
C VAL A 1008 18.20 15.57 -33.58
N SER A 1009 17.44 14.48 -33.60
CA SER A 1009 17.77 13.25 -32.87
C SER A 1009 17.75 11.99 -33.72
N GLY A 1010 18.67 11.05 -33.43
CA GLY A 1010 18.67 9.71 -34.03
C GLY A 1010 17.68 8.77 -33.33
N THR A 1011 16.98 7.94 -34.10
CA THR A 1011 15.97 6.99 -33.57
C THR A 1011 16.55 5.65 -33.07
N GLY A 1012 17.85 5.43 -33.21
CA GLY A 1012 18.54 4.16 -32.93
C GLY A 1012 19.75 4.33 -32.02
N LYS A 1013 20.81 3.54 -32.20
CA LYS A 1013 22.09 3.83 -31.53
C LYS A 1013 22.78 5.04 -32.18
N PRO A 1014 23.62 5.79 -31.46
CA PRO A 1014 24.25 6.99 -32.02
C PRO A 1014 25.10 6.69 -33.25
N GLU A 1015 25.71 5.50 -33.36
CA GLU A 1015 26.45 5.06 -34.55
C GLU A 1015 25.57 4.81 -35.81
N ASP A 1016 24.27 4.56 -35.65
CA ASP A 1016 23.39 4.18 -36.76
C ASP A 1016 22.93 5.38 -37.59
N THR A 1017 23.00 6.59 -37.02
CA THR A 1017 22.56 7.84 -37.65
C THR A 1017 23.73 8.80 -37.75
N VAL A 1018 24.18 9.07 -38.97
CA VAL A 1018 25.41 9.84 -39.23
C VAL A 1018 25.10 11.14 -39.97
N LEU A 1019 25.40 12.29 -39.36
CA LEU A 1019 25.42 13.60 -40.01
C LEU A 1019 26.83 13.94 -40.48
N THR A 1020 27.02 14.03 -41.79
CA THR A 1020 28.30 14.36 -42.41
C THR A 1020 28.47 15.87 -42.60
N VAL A 1021 29.65 16.36 -42.21
CA VAL A 1021 30.02 17.78 -42.31
C VAL A 1021 31.22 17.91 -43.24
N GLY A 1022 30.98 18.39 -44.47
CA GLY A 1022 32.03 18.62 -45.48
C GLY A 1022 32.54 20.08 -45.57
N GLY A 1023 31.87 21.01 -44.89
CA GLY A 1023 32.06 22.46 -45.04
C GLY A 1023 31.80 23.25 -43.76
N GLU A 1024 31.86 24.57 -43.88
CA GLU A 1024 31.20 25.47 -42.95
C GLU A 1024 29.68 25.31 -43.11
N VAL A 1025 28.96 25.24 -42.00
CA VAL A 1025 27.49 25.11 -42.00
C VAL A 1025 26.88 26.34 -41.33
N GLU A 1026 25.94 26.97 -42.02
CA GLU A 1026 25.35 28.23 -41.58
C GLU A 1026 24.39 28.02 -40.39
N GLY A 1027 24.63 28.75 -39.29
CA GLY A 1027 23.80 28.73 -38.09
C GLY A 1027 23.54 30.12 -37.48
N SER A 1028 23.56 31.21 -38.25
CA SER A 1028 23.27 32.53 -37.67
C SER A 1028 21.87 32.61 -37.09
N GLY A 1029 21.71 33.11 -35.86
CA GLY A 1029 20.40 33.37 -35.26
C GLY A 1029 19.58 32.12 -34.88
N SER A 1030 20.23 30.96 -34.77
CA SER A 1030 19.59 29.68 -34.42
C SER A 1030 19.85 29.25 -32.98
N LYS A 1031 18.99 28.34 -32.49
CA LYS A 1031 19.25 27.50 -31.31
C LYS A 1031 19.15 26.04 -31.73
N ILE A 1032 20.26 25.31 -31.65
CA ILE A 1032 20.38 23.98 -32.25
C ILE A 1032 20.71 22.95 -31.17
N VAL A 1033 20.01 21.81 -31.19
CA VAL A 1033 20.33 20.65 -30.37
C VAL A 1033 20.53 19.43 -31.26
N PHE A 1034 21.60 18.67 -31.01
CA PHE A 1034 21.82 17.34 -31.59
C PHE A 1034 21.84 16.30 -30.48
N GLU A 1035 21.14 15.19 -30.67
CA GLU A 1035 20.98 14.17 -29.64
C GLU A 1035 21.06 12.75 -30.22
N ASN A 1036 21.78 11.85 -29.54
CA ASN A 1036 21.81 10.43 -29.85
C ASN A 1036 22.13 10.11 -31.34
N LEU A 1037 23.19 10.72 -31.87
CA LEU A 1037 23.64 10.53 -33.26
C LEU A 1037 25.15 10.75 -33.41
N THR A 1038 25.68 10.38 -34.58
CA THR A 1038 27.09 10.62 -34.94
C THR A 1038 27.20 11.86 -35.82
N VAL A 1039 28.08 12.79 -35.48
CA VAL A 1039 28.48 13.89 -36.37
C VAL A 1039 29.89 13.63 -36.89
N LYS A 1040 30.00 13.38 -38.20
CA LYS A 1040 31.24 12.97 -38.86
C LYS A 1040 31.80 14.12 -39.69
N TYR A 1041 32.95 14.62 -39.27
CA TYR A 1041 33.71 15.67 -39.97
C TYR A 1041 34.68 15.05 -40.98
N ALA A 1042 34.83 15.69 -42.15
CA ALA A 1042 35.80 15.26 -43.13
C ALA A 1042 37.25 15.37 -42.59
N THR A 1043 37.99 14.25 -42.62
CA THR A 1043 39.39 14.17 -42.17
C THR A 1043 40.29 15.16 -42.92
N ASN A 1044 41.26 15.78 -42.21
CA ASN A 1044 42.26 16.69 -42.78
C ASN A 1044 41.73 17.96 -43.43
N SER A 1045 40.58 18.47 -42.98
CA SER A 1045 40.04 19.74 -43.48
C SER A 1045 39.89 20.76 -42.36
N THR A 1046 40.58 21.89 -42.48
CA THR A 1046 40.49 23.01 -41.55
C THR A 1046 39.16 23.74 -41.73
N TYR A 1047 38.68 24.38 -40.66
CA TYR A 1047 37.52 25.27 -40.67
C TYR A 1047 36.18 24.59 -40.98
N LYS A 1048 35.92 23.41 -40.40
CA LYS A 1048 34.66 22.67 -40.58
C LYS A 1048 33.86 22.64 -39.29
N GLY A 1049 32.69 23.27 -39.32
CA GLY A 1049 31.86 23.48 -38.13
C GLY A 1049 30.63 24.33 -38.43
N MET A 1050 29.78 24.46 -37.42
CA MET A 1050 28.66 25.39 -37.43
C MET A 1050 29.18 26.81 -37.19
N VAL A 1051 28.97 27.71 -38.14
CA VAL A 1051 29.44 29.10 -38.05
C VAL A 1051 28.33 30.04 -37.57
N ARG A 1052 28.72 31.05 -36.78
CA ARG A 1052 27.85 32.15 -36.30
C ARG A 1052 26.68 31.72 -35.42
N THR A 1053 26.79 30.57 -34.73
CA THR A 1053 25.69 30.00 -33.94
C THR A 1053 25.62 30.58 -32.52
N PRO A 1054 24.50 31.22 -32.12
CA PRO A 1054 24.34 31.76 -30.77
C PRO A 1054 24.31 30.68 -29.67
N ASP A 1055 23.67 29.55 -29.93
CA ASP A 1055 23.45 28.48 -28.94
C ASP A 1055 23.37 27.12 -29.63
N ILE A 1056 24.33 26.24 -29.32
CA ILE A 1056 24.37 24.88 -29.84
C ILE A 1056 24.73 23.87 -28.74
N THR A 1057 23.97 22.78 -28.67
CA THR A 1057 24.17 21.69 -27.71
C THR A 1057 24.23 20.34 -28.41
N TYR A 1058 25.17 19.49 -27.99
CA TYR A 1058 25.27 18.09 -28.39
C TYR A 1058 25.10 17.21 -27.15
N LYS A 1059 24.25 16.19 -27.23
CA LYS A 1059 23.95 15.25 -26.14
C LYS A 1059 24.06 13.82 -26.62
N ASP A 1060 24.77 12.99 -25.87
CA ASP A 1060 24.92 11.55 -26.17
C ASP A 1060 25.39 11.30 -27.62
N CYS A 1061 26.19 12.22 -28.17
CA CYS A 1061 26.64 12.17 -29.55
C CYS A 1061 28.04 11.56 -29.67
N ILE A 1062 28.30 10.94 -30.83
CA ILE A 1062 29.65 10.58 -31.25
C ILE A 1062 30.15 11.65 -32.23
N ILE A 1063 31.29 12.26 -31.95
CA ILE A 1063 31.91 13.26 -32.83
C ILE A 1063 33.15 12.63 -33.47
N GLU A 1064 33.08 12.31 -34.76
CA GLU A 1064 34.18 11.70 -35.50
C GLU A 1064 34.96 12.76 -36.31
N GLY A 1065 36.29 12.74 -36.20
CA GLY A 1065 37.17 13.69 -36.87
C GLY A 1065 37.46 14.94 -36.02
N GLN A 1066 37.90 16.02 -36.67
CA GLN A 1066 38.20 17.30 -36.02
C GLN A 1066 37.05 18.27 -36.22
N ILE A 1067 36.46 18.75 -35.11
CA ILE A 1067 35.43 19.80 -35.12
C ILE A 1067 36.05 21.18 -34.84
N PHE A 1068 35.64 22.18 -35.62
CA PHE A 1068 35.92 23.59 -35.35
C PHE A 1068 34.70 24.27 -34.71
N LEU A 1069 34.90 24.99 -33.62
CA LEU A 1069 33.84 25.67 -32.88
C LEU A 1069 33.88 27.18 -33.13
N TYR A 1070 32.73 27.75 -33.48
CA TYR A 1070 32.53 29.18 -33.77
C TYR A 1070 31.37 29.81 -33.00
N GLY A 1071 30.72 29.06 -32.11
CA GLY A 1071 29.48 29.48 -31.46
C GLY A 1071 29.70 30.32 -30.21
N ASP A 1072 28.72 31.17 -29.87
CA ASP A 1072 28.78 31.99 -28.66
C ASP A 1072 28.63 31.11 -27.40
N LYS A 1073 27.76 30.11 -27.48
CA LYS A 1073 27.55 29.07 -26.46
C LYS A 1073 27.55 27.70 -27.13
N VAL A 1074 28.52 26.87 -26.76
CA VAL A 1074 28.67 25.52 -27.28
C VAL A 1074 28.72 24.55 -26.10
N LYS A 1075 27.81 23.59 -26.05
CA LYS A 1075 27.77 22.60 -24.97
C LYS A 1075 27.82 21.17 -25.52
N PHE A 1076 28.60 20.32 -24.84
CA PHE A 1076 28.64 18.89 -25.06
C PHE A 1076 28.36 18.17 -23.73
N GLU A 1077 27.34 17.31 -23.72
CA GLU A 1077 26.94 16.49 -22.58
C GLU A 1077 27.07 15.02 -22.96
N ASN A 1078 27.84 14.26 -22.19
CA ASN A 1078 28.03 12.82 -22.40
C ASN A 1078 28.43 12.42 -23.84
N CYS A 1079 29.22 13.26 -24.52
CA CYS A 1079 29.64 13.02 -25.90
C CYS A 1079 30.97 12.27 -25.96
N THR A 1080 31.15 11.45 -27.00
CA THR A 1080 32.42 10.76 -27.29
C THR A 1080 33.08 11.33 -28.55
N PHE A 1081 34.28 11.87 -28.42
CA PHE A 1081 35.07 12.39 -29.53
C PHE A 1081 36.09 11.36 -29.99
N LYS A 1082 36.17 11.09 -31.30
CA LYS A 1082 37.06 10.07 -31.87
C LYS A 1082 37.90 10.62 -33.01
N THR A 1083 39.22 10.48 -32.88
CA THR A 1083 40.18 10.69 -33.97
C THR A 1083 41.32 9.68 -33.88
N THR A 1084 41.74 9.13 -35.01
CA THR A 1084 42.93 8.27 -35.13
C THR A 1084 44.12 8.99 -35.76
N ASP A 1085 43.93 10.26 -36.12
CA ASP A 1085 44.94 11.06 -36.82
C ASP A 1085 45.81 11.83 -35.81
N LYS A 1086 47.12 11.50 -35.78
CA LYS A 1086 48.10 12.13 -34.90
C LYS A 1086 48.35 13.62 -35.20
N ASP A 1087 47.97 14.09 -36.38
CA ASP A 1087 48.22 15.46 -36.81
C ASP A 1087 47.07 16.40 -36.42
N ASN A 1088 45.88 15.86 -36.13
CA ASN A 1088 44.66 16.60 -35.81
C ASN A 1088 44.26 16.49 -34.33
N TYR A 1089 43.56 17.51 -33.82
CA TYR A 1089 42.88 17.48 -32.52
C TYR A 1089 41.47 16.90 -32.69
N ASN A 1090 40.86 16.35 -31.62
CA ASN A 1090 39.42 16.12 -31.62
C ASN A 1090 38.65 17.44 -31.79
N VAL A 1091 39.05 18.48 -31.05
CA VAL A 1091 38.35 19.77 -31.00
C VAL A 1091 39.30 20.94 -31.19
N TRP A 1092 38.88 21.92 -31.98
CA TRP A 1092 39.53 23.24 -32.11
C TRP A 1092 38.51 24.36 -31.88
N THR A 1093 38.71 25.18 -30.85
CA THR A 1093 37.76 26.22 -30.40
C THR A 1093 37.75 27.53 -31.23
N TYR A 1094 38.31 27.52 -32.45
CA TYR A 1094 38.78 28.64 -33.30
C TYR A 1094 38.03 30.00 -33.27
N GLY A 1095 36.76 30.07 -32.89
CA GLY A 1095 36.05 31.33 -32.63
C GLY A 1095 34.94 31.24 -31.57
N ALA A 1096 34.95 30.23 -30.70
CA ALA A 1096 33.89 30.02 -29.71
C ALA A 1096 34.13 30.83 -28.44
N ALA A 1097 33.08 31.48 -27.93
CA ALA A 1097 33.19 32.34 -26.76
C ALA A 1097 33.06 31.55 -25.44
N ASN A 1098 32.05 30.69 -25.33
CA ASN A 1098 31.79 29.88 -24.14
C ASN A 1098 31.58 28.42 -24.55
N VAL A 1099 32.43 27.53 -24.05
CA VAL A 1099 32.42 26.11 -24.38
C VAL A 1099 32.38 25.28 -23.11
N GLU A 1100 31.43 24.36 -23.03
CA GLU A 1100 31.27 23.45 -21.90
C GLU A 1100 31.31 21.99 -22.36
N PHE A 1101 32.16 21.20 -21.71
CA PHE A 1101 32.21 19.74 -21.84
C PHE A 1101 31.87 19.12 -20.50
N VAL A 1102 30.82 18.31 -20.45
CA VAL A 1102 30.35 17.63 -19.24
C VAL A 1102 30.32 16.13 -19.51
N GLU A 1103 31.05 15.36 -18.71
CA GLU A 1103 31.08 13.90 -18.76
C GLU A 1103 31.47 13.34 -20.16
N CYS A 1104 32.20 14.12 -20.95
CA CYS A 1104 32.65 13.73 -22.29
C CYS A 1104 33.92 12.86 -22.27
N THR A 1105 34.04 11.99 -23.28
CA THR A 1105 35.24 11.16 -23.51
C THR A 1105 35.95 11.58 -24.80
N PHE A 1106 37.27 11.76 -24.74
CA PHE A 1106 38.11 12.11 -25.88
C PHE A 1106 39.07 10.98 -26.20
N GLU A 1107 38.92 10.36 -27.36
CA GLU A 1107 39.79 9.32 -27.90
C GLU A 1107 40.61 9.91 -29.06
N SER A 1108 41.93 10.00 -28.88
CA SER A 1108 42.84 10.64 -29.83
C SER A 1108 44.13 9.85 -30.10
N ALA A 1109 44.90 10.31 -31.09
CA ALA A 1109 46.29 9.91 -31.32
C ALA A 1109 47.27 10.96 -30.76
N GLY A 1110 47.07 11.35 -29.49
CA GLY A 1110 47.99 12.21 -28.73
C GLY A 1110 47.65 13.70 -28.75
N LYS A 1111 46.52 14.10 -29.34
CA LYS A 1111 46.03 15.49 -29.40
C LYS A 1111 44.51 15.52 -29.24
N SER A 1112 44.01 16.00 -28.10
CA SER A 1112 42.56 16.04 -27.85
C SER A 1112 41.94 17.41 -28.11
N VAL A 1113 42.32 18.44 -27.37
CA VAL A 1113 41.67 19.77 -27.51
C VAL A 1113 42.70 20.87 -27.73
N LEU A 1114 42.46 21.73 -28.72
CA LEU A 1114 43.17 22.98 -28.92
C LEU A 1114 42.27 24.18 -28.61
N ILE A 1115 42.65 24.90 -27.56
CA ILE A 1115 42.05 26.18 -27.15
C ILE A 1115 42.81 27.31 -27.83
N TYR A 1116 42.18 27.97 -28.80
CA TYR A 1116 42.80 29.00 -29.62
C TYR A 1116 41.78 29.99 -30.16
N HIS A 1117 42.06 31.28 -29.99
CA HIS A 1117 41.23 32.36 -30.52
C HIS A 1117 42.08 33.58 -30.92
N GLU A 1118 41.84 34.14 -32.11
CA GLU A 1118 42.68 35.20 -32.71
C GLU A 1118 42.36 36.64 -32.25
N SER A 1119 41.45 36.81 -31.30
CA SER A 1119 40.98 38.14 -30.89
C SER A 1119 40.47 38.21 -29.45
N THR A 1120 39.42 37.47 -29.06
CA THR A 1120 38.63 37.75 -27.85
C THR A 1120 38.78 36.74 -26.72
N GLY A 1121 39.65 35.74 -26.85
CA GLY A 1121 39.78 34.65 -25.87
C GLY A 1121 38.54 33.75 -25.83
N SER A 1122 38.61 32.68 -25.03
CA SER A 1122 37.52 31.71 -24.85
C SER A 1122 37.38 31.28 -23.40
N ASN A 1123 36.15 31.12 -22.92
CA ASN A 1123 35.83 30.45 -21.67
C ASN A 1123 35.55 28.98 -21.96
N VAL A 1124 36.40 28.08 -21.48
CA VAL A 1124 36.27 26.64 -21.74
C VAL A 1124 36.25 25.89 -20.42
N THR A 1125 35.19 25.12 -20.18
CA THR A 1125 35.04 24.31 -18.96
C THR A 1125 34.95 22.83 -19.31
N PHE A 1126 35.74 22.02 -18.60
CA PHE A 1126 35.67 20.57 -18.62
C PHE A 1126 35.26 20.09 -17.22
N THR A 1127 34.21 19.28 -17.15
CA THR A 1127 33.72 18.70 -15.90
C THR A 1127 33.58 17.19 -16.08
N LYS A 1128 34.31 16.41 -15.28
CA LYS A 1128 34.31 14.95 -15.32
C LYS A 1128 34.63 14.32 -16.69
N CYS A 1129 35.42 15.01 -17.51
CA CYS A 1129 35.83 14.49 -18.81
C CYS A 1129 37.00 13.51 -18.71
N THR A 1130 37.04 12.54 -19.64
CA THR A 1130 38.12 11.55 -19.75
C THR A 1130 38.88 11.73 -21.05
N PHE A 1131 40.20 11.84 -21.00
CA PHE A 1131 41.09 11.99 -22.16
C PHE A 1131 41.94 10.73 -22.34
N LYS A 1132 41.91 10.12 -23.52
CA LYS A 1132 42.68 8.90 -23.86
C LYS A 1132 43.44 9.10 -25.15
N ALA A 1133 44.76 8.95 -25.09
CA ALA A 1133 45.63 8.93 -26.26
C ALA A 1133 46.14 7.52 -26.54
N SER A 1134 46.01 7.09 -27.79
CA SER A 1134 46.57 5.82 -28.29
C SER A 1134 48.09 5.85 -28.46
N ALA A 1135 48.68 7.04 -28.59
CA ALA A 1135 50.12 7.26 -28.59
C ALA A 1135 50.44 8.70 -28.15
N PRO A 1136 51.55 8.94 -27.42
CA PRO A 1136 51.96 10.28 -27.05
C PRO A 1136 52.52 11.06 -28.26
N VAL A 1137 52.34 12.39 -28.25
CA VAL A 1137 53.02 13.31 -29.19
C VAL A 1137 53.96 14.20 -28.38
N ASP A 1138 55.25 14.23 -28.73
CA ASP A 1138 56.26 14.97 -27.99
C ASP A 1138 55.88 16.44 -27.75
N GLY A 1139 55.92 16.85 -26.47
CA GLY A 1139 55.62 18.21 -26.06
C GLY A 1139 54.14 18.59 -26.09
N LYS A 1140 53.22 17.62 -26.23
CA LYS A 1140 51.77 17.84 -26.32
C LYS A 1140 50.99 17.18 -25.19
N ALA A 1141 50.28 18.02 -24.44
CA ALA A 1141 49.32 17.61 -23.43
C ALA A 1141 47.94 17.31 -24.05
N ALA A 1142 47.02 16.75 -23.25
CA ALA A 1142 45.65 16.49 -23.68
C ALA A 1142 44.91 17.78 -24.09
N ILE A 1143 45.10 18.86 -23.33
CA ILE A 1143 44.53 20.19 -23.58
C ILE A 1143 45.67 21.17 -23.88
N GLU A 1144 45.76 21.61 -25.14
CA GLU A 1144 46.71 22.62 -25.59
C GLU A 1144 46.03 23.98 -25.66
N ILE A 1145 46.67 25.01 -25.13
CA ILE A 1145 46.18 26.39 -25.12
C ILE A 1145 47.19 27.26 -25.88
N ASP A 1146 46.68 28.13 -26.74
CA ASP A 1146 47.45 29.16 -27.42
C ASP A 1146 46.68 30.48 -27.39
N SER A 1147 47.02 31.29 -26.39
CA SER A 1147 46.43 32.60 -26.15
C SER A 1147 47.28 33.76 -26.71
N SER A 1148 48.33 33.46 -27.48
CA SER A 1148 49.30 34.46 -27.95
C SER A 1148 48.73 35.51 -28.91
N LEU A 1149 47.59 35.22 -29.54
CA LEU A 1149 46.95 36.11 -30.50
C LEU A 1149 45.69 36.81 -29.96
N CYS A 1150 45.37 36.64 -28.67
CA CYS A 1150 44.31 37.41 -28.02
C CYS A 1150 44.68 38.91 -27.99
N LYS A 1151 43.73 39.78 -28.32
CA LYS A 1151 43.91 41.23 -28.49
C LYS A 1151 43.17 41.98 -27.37
N ASN A 1152 43.52 43.26 -27.17
CA ASN A 1152 42.82 44.18 -26.26
C ASN A 1152 42.65 43.69 -24.81
N GLY A 1153 43.60 42.90 -24.29
CA GLY A 1153 43.54 42.36 -22.92
C GLY A 1153 42.52 41.24 -22.73
N ALA A 1154 42.03 40.64 -23.82
CA ALA A 1154 41.17 39.47 -23.75
C ALA A 1154 41.95 38.24 -23.31
N THR A 1155 41.33 37.42 -22.46
CA THR A 1155 41.97 36.27 -21.79
C THR A 1155 41.15 35.01 -22.00
N SER A 1156 41.82 33.89 -22.28
CA SER A 1156 41.19 32.57 -22.28
C SER A 1156 41.14 31.99 -20.87
N ASN A 1157 39.94 31.70 -20.37
CA ASN A 1157 39.75 31.07 -19.06
C ASN A 1157 39.43 29.59 -19.27
N VAL A 1158 40.29 28.72 -18.73
CA VAL A 1158 40.16 27.28 -18.84
C VAL A 1158 39.95 26.68 -17.45
N VAL A 1159 38.83 25.99 -17.26
CA VAL A 1159 38.49 25.31 -16.02
C VAL A 1159 38.43 23.81 -16.28
N ILE A 1160 39.17 23.03 -15.49
CA ILE A 1160 39.27 21.59 -15.62
C ILE A 1160 38.95 20.99 -14.25
N ASN A 1161 37.79 20.35 -14.13
CA ASN A 1161 37.30 19.81 -12.87
C ASN A 1161 37.04 18.30 -13.00
N GLN A 1162 37.66 17.51 -12.14
CA GLN A 1162 37.49 16.06 -12.03
C GLN A 1162 37.78 15.32 -13.35
N CYS A 1163 38.73 15.83 -14.13
CA CYS A 1163 39.11 15.21 -15.40
C CYS A 1163 40.26 14.22 -15.24
N THR A 1164 40.28 13.19 -16.08
CA THR A 1164 41.36 12.19 -16.12
C THR A 1164 42.03 12.17 -17.49
N GLN A 1165 43.33 11.84 -17.52
CA GLN A 1165 44.07 11.66 -18.77
C GLN A 1165 44.94 10.41 -18.73
N GLU A 1166 45.11 9.77 -19.89
CA GLU A 1166 46.01 8.63 -20.09
C GLU A 1166 46.66 8.69 -21.49
N GLY A 1167 47.96 8.38 -21.57
CA GLY A 1167 48.68 8.19 -22.84
C GLY A 1167 49.26 9.46 -23.49
N PHE A 1168 49.22 10.61 -22.82
CA PHE A 1168 49.77 11.89 -23.33
C PHE A 1168 51.21 12.14 -22.87
N ALA A 1169 51.96 12.93 -23.64
CA ALA A 1169 53.27 13.43 -23.22
C ALA A 1169 53.11 14.67 -22.33
N ASN A 1170 54.17 15.05 -21.62
CA ASN A 1170 54.20 16.33 -20.91
C ASN A 1170 54.23 17.49 -21.91
N GLY A 1171 53.43 18.52 -21.64
CA GLY A 1171 53.46 19.78 -22.37
C GLY A 1171 54.84 20.44 -22.35
N ASN A 1172 55.23 21.06 -23.47
CA ASN A 1172 56.55 21.68 -23.62
C ASN A 1172 56.81 22.86 -22.67
N VAL A 1173 55.78 23.52 -22.16
CA VAL A 1173 55.88 24.64 -21.22
C VAL A 1173 55.44 24.22 -19.82
N SER A 1174 54.26 23.62 -19.70
CA SER A 1174 53.69 23.25 -18.40
C SER A 1174 54.41 22.09 -17.71
N GLY A 1175 55.10 21.22 -18.48
CA GLY A 1175 55.60 19.95 -17.99
C GLY A 1175 54.50 18.98 -17.53
N ASN A 1176 53.23 19.26 -17.85
CA ASN A 1176 52.05 18.52 -17.40
C ASN A 1176 51.37 17.79 -18.57
N PRO A 1177 50.89 16.54 -18.42
CA PRO A 1177 50.25 15.79 -19.50
C PRO A 1177 48.78 16.14 -19.75
N LEU A 1178 48.10 16.82 -18.80
CA LEU A 1178 46.70 17.19 -18.90
C LEU A 1178 46.48 18.54 -19.61
N TRP A 1179 47.30 19.55 -19.30
CA TRP A 1179 47.15 20.89 -19.85
C TRP A 1179 48.50 21.54 -20.19
N ASN A 1180 48.52 22.44 -21.19
CA ASN A 1180 49.72 23.17 -21.59
C ASN A 1180 49.39 24.50 -22.30
N GLU A 1181 49.77 25.64 -21.72
CA GLU A 1181 49.82 26.92 -22.46
C GLU A 1181 51.14 27.00 -23.22
N LYS A 1182 51.08 26.58 -24.49
CA LYS A 1182 52.25 26.13 -25.26
C LYS A 1182 53.23 27.25 -25.64
N LYS A 1183 52.85 28.52 -25.45
CA LYS A 1183 53.65 29.71 -25.75
C LYS A 1183 53.98 30.56 -24.53
N ASP A 1184 53.55 30.16 -23.32
CA ASP A 1184 53.68 30.96 -22.10
C ASP A 1184 53.11 32.40 -22.30
N ALA A 1185 51.98 32.48 -23.02
CA ALA A 1185 51.40 33.76 -23.40
C ALA A 1185 50.68 34.42 -22.22
N PRO A 1186 50.70 35.75 -22.10
CA PRO A 1186 50.17 36.45 -20.93
C PRO A 1186 48.63 36.43 -20.82
N ASN A 1187 47.91 35.86 -21.78
CA ASN A 1187 46.46 36.03 -21.96
C ASN A 1187 45.67 34.73 -21.68
N ALA A 1188 46.12 33.91 -20.74
CA ALA A 1188 45.37 32.72 -20.32
C ALA A 1188 45.40 32.50 -18.81
N LYS A 1189 44.32 31.93 -18.29
CA LYS A 1189 44.20 31.45 -16.92
C LYS A 1189 43.70 30.01 -16.93
N VAL A 1190 44.42 29.12 -16.24
CA VAL A 1190 44.05 27.71 -16.12
C VAL A 1190 43.79 27.37 -14.66
N THR A 1191 42.60 26.83 -14.40
CA THR A 1191 42.17 26.36 -13.08
C THR A 1191 41.91 24.87 -13.15
N VAL A 1192 42.57 24.08 -12.30
CA VAL A 1192 42.40 22.63 -12.19
C VAL A 1192 41.89 22.31 -10.79
N ASP A 1193 40.72 21.67 -10.68
CA ASP A 1193 40.08 21.28 -9.42
C ASP A 1193 40.03 22.42 -8.39
N GLY A 1194 39.62 23.59 -8.85
CA GLY A 1194 39.52 24.82 -8.04
C GLY A 1194 40.85 25.56 -7.80
N ASN A 1195 42.00 25.00 -8.21
CA ASN A 1195 43.32 25.62 -8.03
C ASN A 1195 43.81 26.28 -9.31
N VAL A 1196 44.23 27.55 -9.24
CA VAL A 1196 44.87 28.23 -10.39
C VAL A 1196 46.27 27.67 -10.58
N VAL A 1197 46.50 26.98 -11.70
CA VAL A 1197 47.78 26.33 -12.02
C VAL A 1197 48.60 27.10 -13.07
N TYR A 1198 47.97 28.04 -13.76
CA TYR A 1198 48.61 28.97 -14.68
C TYR A 1198 47.85 30.30 -14.69
N GLN A 1199 48.58 31.40 -14.65
CA GLN A 1199 48.04 32.74 -14.80
C GLN A 1199 49.04 33.62 -15.55
N GLY A 1200 48.70 33.96 -16.78
CA GLY A 1200 49.45 34.92 -17.58
C GLY A 1200 49.35 36.34 -17.02
N ALA A 1201 50.30 37.21 -17.38
CA ALA A 1201 50.39 38.56 -16.82
C ALA A 1201 49.16 39.46 -17.06
N ASN A 1202 48.34 39.16 -18.07
CA ASN A 1202 47.12 39.89 -18.42
C ASN A 1202 45.84 39.15 -17.97
N ALA A 1203 45.96 38.02 -17.29
CA ALA A 1203 44.89 37.06 -17.01
C ALA A 1203 44.37 37.07 -15.56
#